data_AF-A0AAP3XTA9-F1
#
_entry.id   AF-A0AAP3XTA9-F1
#
_cell.length_a   1.000
_cell.length_b   1.000
_cell.length_c   1.000
_cell.angle_alpha   90.00
_cell.angle_beta   90.00
_cell.angle_gamma   90.00
#
_symmetry.space_group_name_H-M   'P 1'
#
loop_
_entity.id
_entity.type
_entity.pdbx_description
1 polymer ?
#
loop_
_entity_poly.entity_id
_entity_poly.type
_entity_poly.pdbx_seq_one_letter_code
_entity_poly.pdbx_strand_id
1 'polypeptide(L)'
;MIDQLKRYALALENPPLLIVCNLDHFRIVTNWTNAVSHRHDLTLEDLREPTKLRLLKWAFSEPERLRPGLTRRTVTEIAAGKFAALARDLRAKGHAPDMVAHFINRLIFCMFAEDIGLLPGTMFTRMLEAAKPDPAQFEPMARQLFGAMGAGGIVGFESIAWFNGGLFDDDSALALSRPEIELALDAAAMDWSEIDPSVMGTLFERGLDPDKRSQLGAHYTDREKIMQIIEPVIERPLRAEWEEVRTKIADAMSRAKSARSASARTRAGNAAKDLLRGFLDRLRAFRVLDPACGSGNFLYLALQTLKDLELRAMIEAEALGLQREFPGVGPEQLLGIELNPYAAELARVSVWIGEIQWMQRHGFSVSKNPVLRPLDTIERRDALFGADGSEARWPQADAIVGNPPFLGGKLLREGLGDPHVDRMFATFRGRVPAEADLVCYWFAKAGEQVEAGRAGCVGLVATNSIRGGANRKVLDRIATTQRLYEAWADEPWVVDGASVRVSLVCFTSKADGTLVQTRLAGEQVAEIFSDLTARRACGGVDLTRVARLRENAGVAFMGDTKGGAFDVSGDLARQWLQAPTNPNGRLNGDVLRPWINGLDVTRRPRDMWIIDFGWEMTQQEAAYYEQPFGYVRANVWPARTTNRREIYKKFWWRHVEPRPGMWRRSRDASVRWSRPGWQSTASSPGLPPELFLTVNSS
;
A
#
# COMPACT_ATOMS: atom_id res chain seq x y z
N MET A 1 -5.27 -31.99 -23.36
CA MET A 1 -3.88 -31.60 -23.72
C MET A 1 -3.49 -30.25 -23.11
N ILE A 2 -4.22 -29.16 -23.36
CA ILE A 2 -3.83 -27.83 -22.83
C ILE A 2 -3.85 -27.76 -21.30
N ASP A 3 -4.84 -28.37 -20.64
CA ASP A 3 -4.90 -28.38 -19.16
C ASP A 3 -3.75 -29.17 -18.53
N GLN A 4 -3.24 -30.18 -19.24
CA GLN A 4 -2.04 -30.89 -18.82
C GLN A 4 -0.81 -30.00 -18.96
N LEU A 5 -0.65 -29.29 -20.08
CA LEU A 5 0.47 -28.35 -20.28
C LEU A 5 0.47 -27.23 -19.23
N LYS A 6 -0.70 -26.68 -18.91
CA LYS A 6 -0.90 -25.69 -17.85
C LYS A 6 -0.36 -26.16 -16.48
N ARG A 7 -0.51 -27.44 -16.15
CA ARG A 7 -0.01 -28.03 -14.89
C ARG A 7 1.53 -28.11 -14.79
N TYR A 8 2.24 -27.94 -15.91
CA TYR A 8 3.72 -27.94 -15.97
C TYR A 8 4.30 -26.56 -16.26
N ALA A 9 3.49 -25.57 -16.66
CA ALA A 9 3.95 -24.24 -17.05
C ALA A 9 4.84 -23.58 -15.98
N LEU A 10 4.48 -23.70 -14.70
CA LEU A 10 5.25 -23.15 -13.59
C LEU A 10 6.66 -23.72 -13.49
N ALA A 11 6.82 -25.03 -13.71
CA ALA A 11 8.14 -25.67 -13.68
C ALA A 11 9.02 -25.34 -14.89
N LEU A 12 8.41 -24.80 -15.95
CA LEU A 12 9.09 -24.26 -17.12
C LEU A 12 9.30 -22.74 -17.01
N GLU A 13 9.23 -22.20 -15.79
CA GLU A 13 9.38 -20.76 -15.50
C GLU A 13 8.30 -19.89 -16.16
N ASN A 14 7.08 -20.40 -16.27
CA ASN A 14 5.92 -19.73 -16.87
C ASN A 14 6.25 -19.17 -18.27
N PRO A 15 6.52 -20.05 -19.26
CA PRO A 15 6.92 -19.60 -20.58
C PRO A 15 5.81 -18.73 -21.20
N PRO A 16 6.19 -17.74 -22.04
CA PRO A 16 5.25 -16.78 -22.60
C PRO A 16 4.24 -17.40 -23.57
N LEU A 17 4.47 -18.61 -24.05
CA LEU A 17 3.58 -19.34 -24.96
C LEU A 17 3.37 -20.77 -24.46
N LEU A 18 2.12 -21.20 -24.47
CA LEU A 18 1.70 -22.58 -24.21
C LEU A 18 1.18 -23.17 -25.51
N ILE A 19 1.93 -24.11 -26.09
CA ILE A 19 1.63 -24.68 -27.40
C ILE A 19 1.31 -26.16 -27.27
N VAL A 20 0.16 -26.59 -27.78
CA VAL A 20 -0.20 -28.00 -27.91
C VAL A 20 -0.51 -28.33 -29.36
N CYS A 21 -0.13 -29.52 -29.80
CA CYS A 21 -0.33 -29.98 -31.16
C CYS A 21 -0.65 -31.47 -31.20
N ASN A 22 -1.65 -31.87 -31.99
CA ASN A 22 -1.97 -33.27 -32.28
C ASN A 22 -1.68 -33.64 -33.76
N LEU A 23 -0.71 -32.96 -34.37
CA LEU A 23 -0.30 -33.01 -35.79
C LEU A 23 -1.27 -32.37 -36.78
N ASP A 24 -2.58 -32.48 -36.56
CA ASP A 24 -3.59 -31.86 -37.45
C ASP A 24 -3.99 -30.45 -37.01
N HIS A 25 -3.98 -30.22 -35.68
CA HIS A 25 -4.34 -28.96 -35.05
C HIS A 25 -3.22 -28.48 -34.13
N PHE A 26 -2.90 -27.20 -34.26
CA PHE A 26 -1.98 -26.47 -33.41
C PHE A 26 -2.78 -25.44 -32.62
N ARG A 27 -2.55 -25.39 -31.32
CA ARG A 27 -3.10 -24.34 -30.45
C ARG A 27 -1.96 -23.64 -29.76
N ILE A 28 -1.85 -22.34 -30.01
CA ILE A 28 -0.91 -21.43 -29.35
C ILE A 28 -1.72 -20.56 -28.40
N VAL A 29 -1.41 -20.61 -27.11
CA VAL A 29 -2.01 -19.75 -26.08
C VAL A 29 -0.92 -18.86 -25.52
N THR A 30 -1.13 -17.55 -25.54
CA THR A 30 -0.21 -16.58 -24.94
C THR A 30 -0.34 -16.58 -23.42
N ASN A 31 0.76 -16.53 -22.67
CA ASN A 31 0.80 -16.74 -21.22
C ASN A 31 1.67 -15.71 -20.49
N TRP A 32 1.67 -14.45 -20.96
CA TRP A 32 2.28 -13.36 -20.20
C TRP A 32 1.41 -13.02 -18.99
N THR A 33 2.03 -12.85 -17.82
CA THR A 33 1.34 -12.58 -16.56
C THR A 33 0.52 -11.28 -16.57
N ASN A 34 1.00 -10.25 -17.27
CA ASN A 34 0.42 -8.90 -17.28
C ASN A 34 -0.38 -8.57 -18.56
N ALA A 35 -0.58 -9.54 -19.46
CA ALA A 35 -1.30 -9.34 -20.73
C ALA A 35 -2.53 -10.25 -20.81
N VAL A 36 -3.54 -9.79 -21.56
CA VAL A 36 -4.76 -10.56 -21.83
C VAL A 36 -4.39 -11.75 -22.71
N SER A 37 -4.72 -12.97 -22.29
CA SER A 37 -4.38 -14.17 -23.06
C SER A 37 -5.12 -14.25 -24.40
N HIS A 38 -4.39 -14.38 -25.50
CA HIS A 38 -4.89 -14.69 -26.83
C HIS A 38 -4.70 -16.17 -27.17
N ARG A 39 -5.69 -16.72 -27.87
CA ARG A 39 -5.65 -18.08 -28.40
C ARG A 39 -5.62 -18.06 -29.92
N HIS A 40 -4.65 -18.75 -30.50
CA HIS A 40 -4.55 -19.00 -31.93
C HIS A 40 -4.73 -20.50 -32.18
N ASP A 41 -5.85 -20.88 -32.80
CA ASP A 41 -6.06 -22.22 -33.34
C ASP A 41 -5.70 -22.24 -34.83
N LEU A 42 -4.86 -23.18 -35.22
CA LEU A 42 -4.41 -23.38 -36.59
C LEU A 42 -4.62 -24.84 -36.96
N THR A 43 -5.07 -25.10 -38.18
CA THR A 43 -5.05 -26.42 -38.81
C THR A 43 -3.83 -26.60 -39.70
N LEU A 44 -3.56 -27.81 -40.18
CA LEU A 44 -2.55 -28.02 -41.23
C LEU A 44 -2.85 -27.23 -42.51
N GLU A 45 -4.12 -27.15 -42.91
CA GLU A 45 -4.54 -26.43 -44.12
C GLU A 45 -4.25 -24.92 -43.99
N ASP A 46 -4.47 -24.37 -42.79
CA ASP A 46 -4.18 -22.97 -42.47
C ASP A 46 -2.70 -22.59 -42.68
N LEU A 47 -1.77 -23.54 -42.56
CA LEU A 47 -0.34 -23.28 -42.76
C LEU A 47 0.03 -22.96 -44.21
N ARG A 48 -0.89 -23.16 -45.17
CA ARG A 48 -0.73 -22.68 -46.55
C ARG A 48 -0.84 -21.16 -46.65
N GLU A 49 -1.50 -20.53 -45.68
CA GLU A 49 -1.67 -19.08 -45.63
C GLU A 49 -0.43 -18.44 -44.97
N PRO A 50 0.31 -17.55 -45.67
CA PRO A 50 1.56 -16.99 -45.13
C PRO A 50 1.40 -16.25 -43.80
N THR A 51 0.24 -15.64 -43.56
CA THR A 51 -0.11 -14.94 -42.32
C THR A 51 -0.22 -15.89 -41.13
N LYS A 52 -0.88 -17.04 -41.32
CA LYS A 52 -1.07 -18.07 -40.29
C LYS A 52 0.20 -18.88 -40.04
N LEU A 53 0.93 -19.24 -41.10
CA LEU A 53 2.26 -19.86 -40.98
C LEU A 53 3.24 -18.97 -40.19
N ARG A 54 3.15 -17.65 -40.39
CA ARG A 54 4.00 -16.69 -39.68
C ARG A 54 3.75 -16.68 -38.18
N LEU A 55 2.53 -16.95 -37.70
CA LEU A 55 2.25 -17.08 -36.27
C LEU A 55 3.03 -18.25 -35.67
N LEU A 56 3.04 -19.40 -36.36
CA LEU A 56 3.82 -20.57 -35.93
C LEU A 56 5.32 -20.28 -35.95
N LYS A 57 5.81 -19.58 -36.99
CA LYS A 57 7.21 -19.14 -37.06
C LYS A 57 7.58 -18.25 -35.87
N TRP A 58 6.78 -17.23 -35.58
CA TRP A 58 7.00 -16.36 -34.43
C TRP A 58 7.00 -17.12 -33.10
N ALA A 59 6.12 -18.11 -32.95
CA ALA A 59 6.08 -18.93 -31.76
C ALA A 59 7.41 -19.66 -31.46
N PHE A 60 8.17 -20.03 -32.50
CA PHE A 60 9.47 -20.67 -32.36
C PHE A 60 10.66 -19.70 -32.33
N SER A 61 10.64 -18.61 -33.10
CA SER A 61 11.82 -17.75 -33.29
C SER A 61 11.71 -16.36 -32.64
N GLU A 62 10.50 -15.82 -32.50
CA GLU A 62 10.26 -14.44 -32.06
C GLU A 62 8.97 -14.34 -31.21
N PRO A 63 8.89 -15.03 -30.05
CA PRO A 63 7.64 -15.18 -29.29
C PRO A 63 7.07 -13.84 -28.81
N GLU A 64 7.90 -12.83 -28.53
CA GLU A 64 7.45 -11.48 -28.15
C GLU A 64 6.56 -10.81 -29.21
N ARG A 65 6.62 -11.20 -30.49
CA ARG A 65 5.69 -10.68 -31.52
C ARG A 65 4.26 -11.15 -31.34
N LEU A 66 4.06 -12.24 -30.61
CA LEU A 66 2.74 -12.74 -30.24
C LEU A 66 2.25 -12.13 -28.92
N ARG A 67 3.03 -11.25 -28.28
CA ARG A 67 2.62 -10.59 -27.05
C ARG A 67 1.40 -9.70 -27.30
N PRO A 68 0.29 -9.93 -26.58
CA PRO A 68 -0.90 -9.09 -26.71
C PRO A 68 -0.62 -7.65 -26.28
N GLY A 69 -1.14 -6.68 -27.05
CA GLY A 69 -0.98 -5.25 -26.73
C GLY A 69 -1.93 -4.77 -25.62
N LEU A 70 -3.05 -5.47 -25.42
CA LEU A 70 -4.01 -5.15 -24.37
C LEU A 70 -3.54 -5.76 -23.03
N THR A 71 -3.41 -4.92 -22.01
CA THR A 71 -3.03 -5.38 -20.67
C THR A 71 -4.26 -5.66 -19.82
N ARG A 72 -4.15 -6.63 -18.91
CA ARG A 72 -5.23 -6.94 -17.93
C ARG A 72 -5.61 -5.72 -17.10
N ARG A 73 -4.62 -4.88 -16.80
CA ARG A 73 -4.79 -3.61 -16.13
C ARG A 73 -5.73 -2.67 -16.89
N THR A 74 -5.51 -2.47 -18.19
CA THR A 74 -6.36 -1.59 -19.01
C THR A 74 -7.81 -2.08 -19.05
N VAL A 75 -8.02 -3.39 -19.17
CA VAL A 75 -9.36 -3.99 -19.10
C VAL A 75 -10.00 -3.71 -17.74
N THR A 76 -9.25 -3.93 -16.65
CA THR A 76 -9.77 -3.71 -15.29
C THR A 76 -10.06 -2.21 -15.01
N GLU A 77 -9.25 -1.29 -15.54
CA GLU A 77 -9.48 0.17 -15.42
C GLU A 77 -10.77 0.61 -16.12
N ILE A 78 -11.05 0.09 -17.31
CA ILE A 78 -12.29 0.35 -18.05
C ILE A 78 -13.49 -0.19 -17.27
N ALA A 79 -13.41 -1.43 -16.77
CA ALA A 79 -14.47 -2.04 -15.98
C ALA A 79 -14.77 -1.22 -14.71
N ALA A 80 -13.74 -0.88 -13.93
CA ALA A 80 -13.90 -0.08 -12.71
C ALA A 80 -14.55 1.29 -12.97
N GLY A 81 -14.20 1.95 -14.08
CA GLY A 81 -14.82 3.20 -14.49
C GLY A 81 -16.34 3.07 -14.73
N LYS A 82 -16.78 1.96 -15.36
CA LYS A 82 -18.21 1.67 -15.57
C LYS A 82 -18.93 1.46 -14.24
N PHE A 83 -18.37 0.68 -13.32
CA PHE A 83 -19.00 0.44 -12.02
C PHE A 83 -18.99 1.66 -11.10
N ALA A 84 -17.96 2.51 -11.17
CA ALA A 84 -17.96 3.79 -10.46
C ALA A 84 -19.12 4.69 -10.93
N ALA A 85 -19.40 4.71 -12.23
CA ALA A 85 -20.57 5.42 -12.77
C ALA A 85 -21.89 4.80 -12.29
N LEU A 86 -22.03 3.47 -12.36
CA LEU A 86 -23.23 2.77 -11.89
C LEU A 86 -23.50 3.02 -10.39
N ALA A 87 -22.47 2.91 -9.55
CA ALA A 87 -22.59 3.12 -8.11
C ALA A 87 -22.96 4.56 -7.76
N ARG A 88 -22.40 5.54 -8.50
CA ARG A 88 -22.78 6.95 -8.37
C ARG A 88 -24.26 7.16 -8.68
N ASP A 89 -24.75 6.57 -9.77
CA ASP A 89 -26.11 6.77 -10.24
C ASP A 89 -27.11 6.14 -9.24
N LEU A 90 -26.79 4.96 -8.69
CA LEU A 90 -27.57 4.33 -7.62
C LEU A 90 -27.59 5.16 -6.33
N ARG A 91 -26.47 5.77 -5.93
CA ARG A 91 -26.45 6.68 -4.77
C ARG A 91 -27.26 7.95 -4.99
N ALA A 92 -27.23 8.48 -6.22
CA ALA A 92 -28.03 9.66 -6.57
C ALA A 92 -29.54 9.38 -6.44
N LYS A 93 -29.97 8.12 -6.55
CA LYS A 93 -31.35 7.66 -6.26
C LYS A 93 -31.66 7.51 -4.76
N GLY A 94 -30.70 7.74 -3.87
CA GLY A 94 -30.89 7.68 -2.42
C GLY A 94 -30.58 6.33 -1.79
N HIS A 95 -30.00 5.38 -2.52
CA HIS A 95 -29.57 4.11 -1.93
C HIS A 95 -28.37 4.29 -0.99
N ALA A 96 -28.39 3.57 0.13
CA ALA A 96 -27.32 3.61 1.11
C ALA A 96 -26.01 3.07 0.52
N PRO A 97 -24.83 3.68 0.80
CA PRO A 97 -23.60 3.32 0.11
C PRO A 97 -23.16 1.85 0.32
N ASP A 98 -23.41 1.27 1.50
CA ASP A 98 -23.21 -0.15 1.86
C ASP A 98 -24.03 -1.08 0.97
N MET A 99 -25.32 -0.79 0.82
CA MET A 99 -26.23 -1.54 -0.05
C MET A 99 -25.79 -1.50 -1.52
N VAL A 100 -25.39 -0.32 -2.01
CA VAL A 100 -24.91 -0.15 -3.39
C VAL A 100 -23.64 -0.97 -3.62
N ALA A 101 -22.67 -0.91 -2.71
CA ALA A 101 -21.41 -1.63 -2.88
C ALA A 101 -21.61 -3.16 -2.85
N HIS A 102 -22.41 -3.65 -1.91
CA HIS A 102 -22.74 -5.08 -1.84
C HIS A 102 -23.41 -5.57 -3.13
N PHE A 103 -24.36 -4.80 -3.63
CA PHE A 103 -25.02 -5.09 -4.90
C PHE A 103 -24.05 -5.07 -6.09
N ILE A 104 -23.15 -4.08 -6.18
CA ILE A 104 -22.13 -3.99 -7.23
C ILE A 104 -21.18 -5.19 -7.18
N ASN A 105 -20.75 -5.62 -6.00
CA ASN A 105 -19.90 -6.80 -5.81
C ASN A 105 -20.60 -8.08 -6.32
N ARG A 106 -21.92 -8.20 -6.14
CA ARG A 106 -22.69 -9.31 -6.73
C ARG A 106 -22.68 -9.27 -8.26
N LEU A 107 -22.86 -8.11 -8.88
CA LEU A 107 -22.81 -7.99 -10.34
C LEU A 107 -21.44 -8.37 -10.89
N ILE A 108 -20.37 -7.85 -10.29
CA ILE A 108 -18.98 -8.19 -10.64
C ILE A 108 -18.77 -9.70 -10.56
N PHE A 109 -19.21 -10.31 -9.46
CA PHE A 109 -19.03 -11.74 -9.27
C PHE A 109 -19.87 -12.57 -10.25
N CYS A 110 -21.09 -12.14 -10.60
CA CYS A 110 -21.90 -12.81 -11.62
C CYS A 110 -21.24 -12.75 -13.00
N MET A 111 -20.71 -11.59 -13.41
CA MET A 111 -19.97 -11.44 -14.68
C MET A 111 -18.70 -12.31 -14.69
N PHE A 112 -17.95 -12.29 -13.59
CA PHE A 112 -16.80 -13.20 -13.44
C PHE A 112 -17.22 -14.67 -13.56
N ALA A 113 -18.23 -15.09 -12.78
CA ALA A 113 -18.67 -16.47 -12.70
C ALA A 113 -19.19 -17.00 -14.04
N GLU A 114 -19.84 -16.18 -14.88
CA GLU A 114 -20.26 -16.62 -16.21
C GLU A 114 -19.08 -16.83 -17.17
N ASP A 115 -18.11 -15.91 -17.20
CA ASP A 115 -16.96 -16.00 -18.11
C ASP A 115 -16.02 -17.17 -17.79
N ILE A 116 -15.91 -17.52 -16.51
CA ILE A 116 -15.12 -18.68 -16.09
C ILE A 116 -15.91 -20.00 -16.09
N GLY A 117 -17.17 -19.97 -16.57
CA GLY A 117 -18.03 -21.14 -16.73
C GLY A 117 -18.62 -21.73 -15.45
N LEU A 118 -18.68 -20.95 -14.36
CA LEU A 118 -19.39 -21.32 -13.13
C LEU A 118 -20.88 -21.02 -13.20
N LEU A 119 -21.27 -19.92 -13.83
CA LEU A 119 -22.66 -19.64 -14.23
C LEU A 119 -22.88 -20.10 -15.67
N PRO A 120 -23.90 -20.94 -15.94
CA PRO A 120 -24.09 -21.53 -17.25
C PRO A 120 -24.65 -20.53 -18.27
N GLY A 121 -24.26 -20.72 -19.53
CA GLY A 121 -24.94 -20.14 -20.70
C GLY A 121 -25.06 -18.63 -20.68
N THR A 122 -24.03 -17.90 -20.24
CA THR A 122 -24.02 -16.42 -20.13
C THR A 122 -25.29 -15.87 -19.47
N MET A 123 -25.77 -16.58 -18.44
CA MET A 123 -27.07 -16.33 -17.82
C MET A 123 -27.23 -14.90 -17.33
N PHE A 124 -26.19 -14.33 -16.75
CA PHE A 124 -26.27 -12.99 -16.18
C PHE A 124 -26.37 -11.95 -17.31
N THR A 125 -25.56 -12.09 -18.37
CA THR A 125 -25.70 -11.28 -19.58
C THR A 125 -27.09 -11.42 -20.22
N ARG A 126 -27.61 -12.64 -20.41
CA ARG A 126 -28.97 -12.86 -20.96
C ARG A 126 -30.07 -12.25 -20.10
N MET A 127 -29.91 -12.28 -18.77
CA MET A 127 -30.83 -11.64 -17.84
C MET A 127 -30.86 -10.11 -18.05
N LEU A 128 -29.69 -9.49 -18.19
CA LEU A 128 -29.59 -8.06 -18.50
C LEU A 128 -30.21 -7.72 -19.86
N GLU A 129 -29.99 -8.55 -20.89
CA GLU A 129 -30.59 -8.38 -22.22
C GLU A 129 -32.12 -8.47 -22.17
N ALA A 130 -32.66 -9.43 -21.41
CA ALA A 130 -34.10 -9.61 -21.22
C ALA A 130 -34.74 -8.45 -20.44
N ALA A 131 -34.04 -7.89 -19.45
CA ALA A 131 -34.52 -6.76 -18.67
C ALA A 131 -34.36 -5.40 -19.38
N LYS A 132 -33.49 -5.27 -20.38
CA LYS A 132 -33.31 -4.02 -21.14
C LYS A 132 -34.61 -3.42 -21.75
N PRO A 133 -35.50 -4.20 -22.42
CA PRO A 133 -36.78 -3.68 -22.91
C PRO A 133 -37.75 -3.27 -21.79
N ASP A 134 -37.74 -3.96 -20.66
CA ASP A 134 -38.60 -3.70 -19.49
C ASP A 134 -37.78 -3.71 -18.18
N PRO A 135 -37.14 -2.57 -17.81
CA PRO A 135 -36.21 -2.51 -16.68
C PRO A 135 -36.81 -2.93 -15.33
N ALA A 136 -38.13 -2.87 -15.17
CA ALA A 136 -38.81 -3.31 -13.96
C ALA A 136 -38.64 -4.81 -13.69
N GLN A 137 -38.31 -5.61 -14.72
CA GLN A 137 -38.07 -7.05 -14.57
C GLN A 137 -36.67 -7.38 -14.04
N PHE A 138 -35.72 -6.43 -14.10
CA PHE A 138 -34.35 -6.68 -13.65
C PHE A 138 -34.30 -7.15 -12.19
N GLU A 139 -34.91 -6.39 -11.28
CA GLU A 139 -34.83 -6.68 -9.85
C GLU A 139 -35.42 -8.07 -9.53
N PRO A 140 -36.65 -8.44 -9.93
CA PRO A 140 -37.18 -9.79 -9.71
C PRO A 140 -36.28 -10.91 -10.25
N MET A 141 -35.73 -10.76 -11.46
CA MET A 141 -34.83 -11.76 -12.06
C MET A 141 -33.52 -11.87 -11.29
N ALA A 142 -32.92 -10.74 -10.92
CA ALA A 142 -31.68 -10.70 -10.15
C ALA A 142 -31.86 -11.31 -8.76
N ARG A 143 -32.98 -11.04 -8.07
CA ARG A 143 -33.31 -11.67 -6.78
C ARG A 143 -33.38 -13.18 -6.90
N GLN A 144 -34.05 -13.70 -7.93
CA GLN A 144 -34.13 -15.14 -8.17
C GLN A 144 -32.74 -15.76 -8.40
N LEU A 145 -31.90 -15.10 -9.21
CA LEU A 145 -30.54 -15.55 -9.45
C LEU A 145 -29.70 -15.54 -8.17
N PHE A 146 -29.72 -14.45 -7.40
CA PHE A 146 -28.96 -14.33 -6.16
C PHE A 146 -29.39 -15.35 -5.10
N GLY A 147 -30.70 -15.58 -4.96
CA GLY A 147 -31.21 -16.64 -4.09
C GLY A 147 -30.72 -18.02 -4.50
N ALA A 148 -30.70 -18.33 -5.80
CA ALA A 148 -30.17 -19.59 -6.31
C ALA A 148 -28.65 -19.72 -6.14
N MET A 149 -27.89 -18.62 -6.27
CA MET A 149 -26.45 -18.61 -5.98
C MET A 149 -26.18 -18.78 -4.47
N GLY A 150 -27.09 -18.32 -3.61
CA GLY A 150 -27.02 -18.43 -2.16
C GLY A 150 -27.11 -19.88 -1.65
N ALA A 151 -28.01 -20.69 -2.20
CA ALA A 151 -28.32 -22.04 -1.69
C ALA A 151 -28.08 -23.18 -2.72
N GLY A 152 -27.72 -22.85 -3.96
CA GLY A 152 -27.88 -23.75 -5.09
C GLY A 152 -29.34 -23.84 -5.53
N GLY A 153 -29.60 -24.17 -6.81
CA GLY A 153 -30.98 -24.28 -7.28
C GLY A 153 -31.13 -24.31 -8.80
N ILE A 154 -32.33 -23.94 -9.25
CA ILE A 154 -32.68 -23.86 -10.67
C ILE A 154 -33.20 -22.46 -10.97
N VAL A 155 -32.66 -21.84 -12.00
CA VAL A 155 -33.14 -20.56 -12.54
C VAL A 155 -33.55 -20.79 -13.99
N GLY A 156 -34.83 -20.61 -14.30
CA GLY A 156 -35.41 -21.07 -15.56
C GLY A 156 -35.28 -22.59 -15.70
N PHE A 157 -34.42 -23.05 -16.60
CA PHE A 157 -34.12 -24.47 -16.86
C PHE A 157 -32.66 -24.85 -16.58
N GLU A 158 -31.88 -23.92 -16.06
CA GLU A 158 -30.44 -24.08 -15.82
C GLU A 158 -30.18 -24.37 -14.34
N SER A 159 -29.22 -25.25 -14.05
CA SER A 159 -28.81 -25.56 -12.68
C SER A 159 -27.71 -24.62 -12.22
N ILE A 160 -27.93 -23.98 -11.06
CA ILE A 160 -27.00 -23.06 -10.42
C ILE A 160 -26.31 -23.75 -9.26
N ALA A 161 -24.97 -23.71 -9.28
CA ALA A 161 -24.15 -24.21 -8.20
C ALA A 161 -24.36 -23.41 -6.92
N TRP A 162 -24.06 -24.03 -5.78
CA TRP A 162 -24.09 -23.34 -4.50
C TRP A 162 -22.80 -22.50 -4.34
N PHE A 163 -22.94 -21.18 -4.31
CA PHE A 163 -21.79 -20.28 -4.20
C PHE A 163 -21.48 -19.85 -2.77
N ASN A 164 -22.47 -19.50 -1.96
CA ASN A 164 -22.35 -18.63 -0.78
C ASN A 164 -21.07 -18.78 0.08
N GLY A 165 -20.31 -17.67 0.17
CA GLY A 165 -19.31 -17.34 1.19
C GLY A 165 -19.46 -15.91 1.71
N GLY A 166 -20.66 -15.51 2.12
CA GLY A 166 -21.03 -14.18 2.65
C GLY A 166 -21.61 -13.20 1.61
N LEU A 167 -21.25 -13.34 0.32
CA LEU A 167 -21.69 -12.42 -0.74
C LEU A 167 -23.18 -12.58 -1.11
N PHE A 168 -23.70 -13.81 -1.04
CA PHE A 168 -25.07 -14.19 -1.42
C PHE A 168 -25.88 -14.69 -0.22
N ASP A 169 -25.66 -14.11 0.96
CA ASP A 169 -26.41 -14.44 2.20
C ASP A 169 -27.89 -14.06 2.14
N ASP A 170 -28.25 -13.15 1.24
CA ASP A 170 -29.63 -12.78 0.94
C ASP A 170 -29.83 -12.66 -0.58
N ASP A 171 -31.08 -12.47 -1.00
CA ASP A 171 -31.49 -12.32 -2.39
C ASP A 171 -31.65 -10.84 -2.81
N SER A 172 -31.21 -9.87 -2.01
CA SER A 172 -31.44 -8.44 -2.28
C SER A 172 -30.83 -7.98 -3.61
N ALA A 173 -31.61 -7.22 -4.38
CA ALA A 173 -31.17 -6.61 -5.63
C ALA A 173 -31.74 -5.19 -5.74
N LEU A 174 -31.03 -4.30 -6.41
CA LEU A 174 -31.48 -2.93 -6.67
C LEU A 174 -32.10 -2.84 -8.06
N ALA A 175 -33.21 -2.11 -8.20
CA ALA A 175 -33.78 -1.81 -9.50
C ALA A 175 -32.81 -0.96 -10.35
N LEU A 176 -32.57 -1.40 -11.58
CA LEU A 176 -31.75 -0.67 -12.54
C LEU A 176 -32.62 0.05 -13.57
N SER A 177 -32.23 1.27 -13.92
CA SER A 177 -32.80 1.99 -15.06
C SER A 177 -32.24 1.44 -16.38
N ARG A 178 -32.89 1.73 -17.51
CA ARG A 178 -32.38 1.31 -18.83
C ARG A 178 -30.92 1.73 -19.09
N PRO A 179 -30.51 3.00 -18.83
CA PRO A 179 -29.10 3.39 -18.97
C PRO A 179 -28.14 2.59 -18.06
N GLU A 180 -28.58 2.22 -16.86
CA GLU A 180 -27.76 1.42 -15.94
C GLU A 180 -27.64 -0.03 -16.38
N ILE A 181 -28.71 -0.61 -16.94
CA ILE A 181 -28.68 -1.94 -17.56
C ILE A 181 -27.75 -1.93 -18.77
N GLU A 182 -27.78 -0.88 -19.60
CA GLU A 182 -26.84 -0.72 -20.73
C GLU A 182 -25.39 -0.64 -20.26
N LEU A 183 -25.13 0.10 -19.18
CA LEU A 183 -23.81 0.18 -18.57
C LEU A 183 -23.33 -1.17 -18.02
N ALA A 184 -24.23 -1.94 -17.40
CA ALA A 184 -23.95 -3.28 -16.91
C ALA A 184 -23.72 -4.27 -18.06
N LEU A 185 -24.47 -4.17 -19.16
CA LEU A 185 -24.26 -4.97 -20.38
C LEU A 185 -22.91 -4.68 -21.02
N ASP A 186 -22.53 -3.41 -21.13
CA ASP A 186 -21.22 -3.05 -21.65
C ASP A 186 -20.08 -3.60 -20.78
N ALA A 187 -20.29 -3.68 -19.46
CA ALA A 187 -19.33 -4.27 -18.54
C ALA A 187 -19.30 -5.81 -18.67
N ALA A 188 -20.45 -6.45 -18.82
CA ALA A 188 -20.58 -7.89 -19.01
C ALA A 188 -20.01 -8.37 -20.37
N ALA A 189 -19.93 -7.49 -21.37
CA ALA A 189 -19.30 -7.78 -22.66
C ALA A 189 -17.75 -7.87 -22.60
N MET A 190 -17.15 -7.53 -21.46
CA MET A 190 -15.70 -7.62 -21.23
C MET A 190 -15.33 -9.04 -20.79
N ASP A 191 -14.08 -9.47 -21.00
CA ASP A 191 -13.60 -10.78 -20.52
C ASP A 191 -13.12 -10.69 -19.06
N TRP A 192 -13.97 -11.11 -18.13
CA TRP A 192 -13.73 -11.11 -16.69
C TRP A 192 -12.76 -12.22 -16.25
N SER A 193 -12.49 -13.22 -17.08
CA SER A 193 -11.46 -14.24 -16.79
C SER A 193 -10.04 -13.65 -16.80
N GLU A 194 -9.87 -12.50 -17.46
CA GLU A 194 -8.62 -11.79 -17.65
C GLU A 194 -8.47 -10.55 -16.74
N ILE A 195 -9.42 -10.30 -15.84
CA ILE A 195 -9.32 -9.22 -14.86
C ILE A 195 -8.24 -9.53 -13.83
N ASP A 196 -7.49 -8.50 -13.45
CA ASP A 196 -6.47 -8.56 -12.42
C ASP A 196 -7.10 -8.26 -11.04
N PRO A 197 -7.19 -9.25 -10.12
CA PRO A 197 -7.76 -9.03 -8.80
C PRO A 197 -7.06 -7.92 -8.01
N SER A 198 -5.76 -7.73 -8.22
CA SER A 198 -4.98 -6.71 -7.54
C SER A 198 -5.36 -5.28 -7.98
N VAL A 199 -5.77 -5.13 -9.25
CA VAL A 199 -6.25 -3.85 -9.80
C VAL A 199 -7.72 -3.63 -9.44
N MET A 200 -8.52 -4.70 -9.40
CA MET A 200 -9.93 -4.66 -9.00
C MET A 200 -10.07 -4.05 -7.60
N GLY A 201 -9.28 -4.50 -6.64
CA GLY A 201 -9.36 -4.03 -5.27
C GLY A 201 -9.30 -2.51 -5.14
N THR A 202 -8.27 -1.87 -5.70
CA THR A 202 -8.06 -0.44 -5.47
C THR A 202 -8.94 0.46 -6.34
N LEU A 203 -9.24 0.07 -7.58
CA LEU A 203 -10.05 0.90 -8.46
C LEU A 203 -11.53 0.87 -8.08
N PHE A 204 -12.02 -0.30 -7.67
CA PHE A 204 -13.40 -0.42 -7.21
C PHE A 204 -13.59 0.23 -5.85
N GLU A 205 -12.66 0.10 -4.90
CA GLU A 205 -12.72 0.83 -3.63
C GLU A 205 -12.85 2.34 -3.86
N ARG A 206 -12.01 2.92 -4.74
CA ARG A 206 -12.06 4.38 -5.04
C ARG A 206 -13.32 4.81 -5.80
N GLY A 207 -13.87 3.94 -6.65
CA GLY A 207 -15.13 4.19 -7.34
C GLY A 207 -16.36 4.05 -6.41
N LEU A 208 -16.26 3.18 -5.42
CA LEU A 208 -17.32 2.86 -4.47
C LEU A 208 -17.27 3.71 -3.20
N ASP A 209 -16.14 4.29 -2.82
CA ASP A 209 -16.03 5.14 -1.63
C ASP A 209 -16.20 6.63 -2.01
N PRO A 210 -17.26 7.33 -1.55
CA PRO A 210 -17.47 8.75 -1.83
C PRO A 210 -16.31 9.64 -1.37
N ASP A 211 -15.66 9.30 -0.26
CA ASP A 211 -14.59 10.10 0.35
C ASP A 211 -13.26 9.96 -0.42
N LYS A 212 -13.12 8.88 -1.20
CA LYS A 212 -11.92 8.59 -2.02
C LYS A 212 -12.12 8.86 -3.51
N ARG A 213 -13.25 9.46 -3.89
CA ARG A 213 -13.70 9.61 -5.29
C ARG A 213 -12.84 10.56 -6.14
N SER A 214 -12.25 11.60 -5.55
CA SER A 214 -11.36 12.54 -6.26
C SER A 214 -10.08 11.88 -6.80
N GLN A 215 -9.84 10.62 -6.42
CA GLN A 215 -8.63 9.86 -6.68
C GLN A 215 -8.79 8.82 -7.82
N LEU A 216 -9.93 8.85 -8.54
CA LEU A 216 -10.15 8.08 -9.77
C LEU A 216 -9.07 8.49 -10.82
N GLY A 217 -8.03 7.67 -10.98
CA GLY A 217 -6.88 7.93 -11.85
C GLY A 217 -5.52 7.96 -11.14
N ALA A 218 -5.48 7.89 -9.81
CA ALA A 218 -4.24 7.76 -9.05
C ALA A 218 -3.53 6.42 -9.34
N HIS A 219 -2.22 6.43 -9.59
CA HIS A 219 -1.46 5.20 -9.77
C HIS A 219 -1.62 4.26 -8.56
N TYR A 220 -1.84 2.99 -8.86
CA TYR A 220 -2.04 1.90 -7.91
C TYR A 220 -0.70 1.44 -7.28
N THR A 221 -0.75 0.79 -6.12
CA THR A 221 0.37 0.07 -5.52
C THR A 221 0.83 -1.05 -6.45
N ASP A 222 1.93 -0.85 -7.16
CA ASP A 222 2.42 -1.80 -8.16
C ASP A 222 2.61 -3.20 -7.56
N ARG A 223 2.19 -4.25 -8.31
CA ARG A 223 2.45 -5.65 -7.97
C ARG A 223 3.93 -5.85 -7.65
N GLU A 224 4.83 -5.24 -8.43
CA GLU A 224 6.27 -5.33 -8.20
C GLU A 224 6.67 -4.80 -6.83
N LYS A 225 6.05 -3.70 -6.38
CA LYS A 225 6.30 -3.11 -5.06
C LYS A 225 5.74 -3.99 -3.93
N ILE A 226 4.60 -4.64 -4.12
CA ILE A 226 4.10 -5.59 -3.12
C ILE A 226 5.04 -6.80 -3.03
N MET A 227 5.56 -7.27 -4.16
CA MET A 227 6.53 -8.38 -4.17
C MET A 227 7.85 -8.04 -3.48
N GLN A 228 8.24 -6.75 -3.40
CA GLN A 228 9.38 -6.32 -2.56
C GLN A 228 9.17 -6.61 -1.07
N ILE A 229 7.93 -6.83 -0.61
CA ILE A 229 7.62 -7.28 0.75
C ILE A 229 7.36 -8.81 0.79
N ILE A 230 6.54 -9.31 -0.13
CA ILE A 230 6.12 -10.73 -0.11
C ILE A 230 7.29 -11.68 -0.37
N GLU A 231 8.18 -11.35 -1.31
CA GLU A 231 9.34 -12.19 -1.60
C GLU A 231 10.24 -12.38 -0.37
N PRO A 232 10.72 -11.32 0.33
CA PRO A 232 11.58 -11.50 1.50
C PRO A 232 10.87 -12.06 2.74
N VAL A 233 9.55 -11.87 2.88
CA VAL A 233 8.81 -12.25 4.09
C VAL A 233 8.19 -13.65 3.99
N ILE A 234 7.79 -14.08 2.79
CA ILE A 234 7.07 -15.33 2.57
C ILE A 234 7.85 -16.24 1.63
N GLU A 235 8.13 -15.76 0.41
CA GLU A 235 8.64 -16.64 -0.65
C GLU A 235 10.03 -17.18 -0.35
N ARG A 236 10.97 -16.28 -0.04
CA ARG A 236 12.38 -16.58 0.20
C ARG A 236 12.59 -17.55 1.36
N PRO A 237 12.02 -17.34 2.58
CA PRO A 237 12.21 -18.29 3.67
C PRO A 237 11.62 -19.67 3.36
N LEU A 238 10.41 -19.74 2.79
CA LEU A 238 9.77 -21.02 2.46
C LEU A 238 10.49 -21.75 1.31
N ARG A 239 11.04 -21.01 0.34
CA ARG A 239 11.88 -21.56 -0.73
C ARG A 239 13.17 -22.15 -0.17
N ALA A 240 13.83 -21.46 0.77
CA ALA A 240 15.02 -21.99 1.43
C ALA A 240 14.71 -23.27 2.22
N GLU A 241 13.59 -23.30 2.94
CA GLU A 241 13.11 -24.50 3.65
C GLU A 241 12.84 -25.66 2.66
N TRP A 242 12.18 -25.38 1.53
CA TRP A 242 11.94 -26.38 0.50
C TRP A 242 13.23 -26.98 -0.06
N GLU A 243 14.23 -26.16 -0.35
CA GLU A 243 15.52 -26.62 -0.88
C GLU A 243 16.22 -27.63 0.06
N GLU A 244 16.14 -27.41 1.37
CA GLU A 244 16.63 -28.37 2.36
C GLU A 244 15.82 -29.67 2.37
N VAL A 245 14.49 -29.58 2.34
CA VAL A 245 13.59 -30.74 2.30
C VAL A 245 13.81 -31.54 1.01
N ARG A 246 13.95 -30.86 -0.13
CA ARG A 246 14.18 -31.47 -1.44
C ARG A 246 15.48 -32.27 -1.47
N THR A 247 16.56 -31.73 -0.89
CA THR A 247 17.83 -32.46 -0.73
C THR A 247 17.63 -33.75 0.08
N LYS A 248 16.92 -33.69 1.21
CA LYS A 248 16.61 -34.86 2.05
C LYS A 248 15.74 -35.90 1.31
N ILE A 249 14.79 -35.45 0.49
CA ILE A 249 13.97 -36.31 -0.38
C ILE A 249 14.85 -37.00 -1.41
N ALA A 250 15.74 -36.26 -2.10
CA ALA A 250 16.64 -36.83 -3.10
C ALA A 250 17.54 -37.93 -2.50
N ASP A 251 18.08 -37.71 -1.30
CA ASP A 251 18.86 -38.71 -0.58
C ASP A 251 18.04 -39.95 -0.22
N ALA A 252 16.81 -39.76 0.27
CA ALA A 252 15.91 -40.86 0.59
C ALA A 252 15.53 -41.67 -0.66
N MET A 253 15.28 -41.01 -1.80
CA MET A 253 14.99 -41.66 -3.07
C MET A 253 16.21 -42.40 -3.63
N SER A 254 17.42 -41.86 -3.47
CA SER A 254 18.67 -42.55 -3.83
C SER A 254 18.87 -43.82 -3.00
N ARG A 255 18.63 -43.76 -1.68
CA ARG A 255 18.63 -44.93 -0.80
C ARG A 255 17.58 -45.97 -1.19
N ALA A 256 16.39 -45.54 -1.61
CA ALA A 256 15.33 -46.44 -2.06
C ALA A 256 15.75 -47.20 -3.34
N LYS A 257 16.33 -46.49 -4.32
CA LYS A 257 16.83 -47.09 -5.58
C LYS A 257 17.96 -48.09 -5.34
N SER A 258 18.87 -47.81 -4.39
CA SER A 258 20.01 -48.67 -4.06
C SER A 258 19.71 -49.77 -3.02
N ALA A 259 18.50 -49.81 -2.46
CA ALA A 259 18.13 -50.77 -1.42
C ALA A 259 18.09 -52.22 -1.92
N ARG A 260 18.83 -53.10 -1.21
CA ARG A 260 18.93 -54.55 -1.51
C ARG A 260 17.71 -55.36 -1.06
N SER A 261 16.89 -54.86 -0.13
CA SER A 261 15.67 -55.54 0.34
C SER A 261 14.43 -54.69 0.06
N ALA A 262 13.30 -55.37 -0.18
CA ALA A 262 12.01 -54.71 -0.38
C ALA A 262 11.60 -53.84 0.82
N SER A 263 11.84 -54.33 2.05
CA SER A 263 11.56 -53.57 3.27
C SER A 263 12.36 -52.27 3.37
N ALA A 264 13.66 -52.30 3.05
CA ALA A 264 14.51 -51.11 3.07
C ALA A 264 14.10 -50.10 1.98
N ARG A 265 13.71 -50.59 0.79
CA ARG A 265 13.18 -49.74 -0.29
C ARG A 265 11.91 -49.03 0.11
N THR A 266 10.94 -49.76 0.67
CA THR A 266 9.67 -49.20 1.14
C THR A 266 9.88 -48.18 2.26
N ARG A 267 10.76 -48.47 3.23
CA ARG A 267 11.08 -47.54 4.32
C ARG A 267 11.66 -46.22 3.80
N ALA A 268 12.62 -46.28 2.87
CA ALA A 268 13.23 -45.08 2.29
C ALA A 268 12.24 -44.29 1.43
N GLY A 269 11.39 -44.98 0.64
CA GLY A 269 10.32 -44.34 -0.13
C GLY A 269 9.26 -43.67 0.77
N ASN A 270 8.88 -44.30 1.88
CA ASN A 270 7.96 -43.70 2.84
C ASN A 270 8.58 -42.48 3.52
N ALA A 271 9.86 -42.53 3.91
CA ALA A 271 10.54 -41.37 4.47
C ALA A 271 10.55 -40.17 3.50
N ALA A 272 10.74 -40.41 2.19
CA ALA A 272 10.65 -39.35 1.18
C ALA A 272 9.22 -38.77 1.08
N LYS A 273 8.19 -39.61 1.12
CA LYS A 273 6.79 -39.18 1.13
C LYS A 273 6.44 -38.38 2.39
N ASP A 274 6.91 -38.81 3.55
CA ASP A 274 6.67 -38.13 4.83
C ASP A 274 7.33 -36.75 4.87
N LEU A 275 8.54 -36.61 4.29
CA LEU A 275 9.21 -35.32 4.13
C LEU A 275 8.41 -34.37 3.23
N LEU A 276 7.95 -34.85 2.07
CA LEU A 276 7.11 -34.04 1.18
C LEU A 276 5.81 -33.63 1.87
N ARG A 277 5.09 -34.59 2.45
CA ARG A 277 3.83 -34.31 3.16
C ARG A 277 4.03 -33.33 4.30
N GLY A 278 5.11 -33.47 5.09
CA GLY A 278 5.44 -32.54 6.16
C GLY A 278 5.62 -31.10 5.66
N PHE A 279 6.29 -30.92 4.52
CA PHE A 279 6.44 -29.59 3.92
C PHE A 279 5.12 -29.05 3.34
N LEU A 280 4.31 -29.88 2.68
CA LEU A 280 3.00 -29.47 2.19
C LEU A 280 2.05 -29.10 3.34
N ASP A 281 2.06 -29.86 4.43
CA ASP A 281 1.28 -29.56 5.64
C ASP A 281 1.78 -28.27 6.31
N ARG A 282 3.09 -28.01 6.29
CA ARG A 282 3.67 -26.73 6.71
C ARG A 282 3.15 -25.56 5.88
N LEU A 283 3.07 -25.70 4.55
CA LEU A 283 2.51 -24.68 3.67
C LEU A 283 1.01 -24.46 3.91
N ARG A 284 0.21 -25.52 4.09
CA ARG A 284 -1.23 -25.46 4.37
C ARG A 284 -1.54 -24.85 5.75
N ALA A 285 -0.63 -25.01 6.70
CA ALA A 285 -0.71 -24.40 8.03
C ALA A 285 -0.20 -22.95 8.08
N PHE A 286 0.55 -22.49 7.08
CA PHE A 286 1.12 -21.14 7.06
C PHE A 286 0.00 -20.08 7.11
N ARG A 287 0.16 -19.06 7.94
CA ARG A 287 -0.82 -17.96 8.10
C ARG A 287 -0.19 -16.62 7.79
N VAL A 288 -0.86 -15.82 6.97
CA VAL A 288 -0.43 -14.48 6.56
C VAL A 288 -1.42 -13.46 7.07
N LEU A 289 -0.97 -12.51 7.87
CA LEU A 289 -1.79 -11.42 8.38
C LEU A 289 -1.48 -10.11 7.64
N ASP A 290 -2.53 -9.46 7.14
CA ASP A 290 -2.52 -8.04 6.81
C ASP A 290 -3.43 -7.26 7.77
N PRO A 291 -2.85 -6.52 8.74
CA PRO A 291 -3.60 -5.80 9.77
C PRO A 291 -4.18 -4.45 9.31
N ALA A 292 -4.08 -4.14 8.02
CA ALA A 292 -4.72 -2.98 7.38
C ALA A 292 -4.96 -3.33 5.90
N CYS A 293 -5.74 -4.39 5.66
CA CYS A 293 -5.69 -5.09 4.39
C CYS A 293 -6.29 -4.33 3.21
N GLY A 294 -7.07 -3.27 3.46
CA GLY A 294 -7.78 -2.54 2.42
C GLY A 294 -8.56 -3.51 1.55
N SER A 295 -8.40 -3.38 0.24
CA SER A 295 -9.01 -4.26 -0.76
C SER A 295 -8.35 -5.64 -0.92
N GLY A 296 -7.39 -6.02 -0.08
CA GLY A 296 -6.84 -7.38 0.00
C GLY A 296 -5.68 -7.70 -0.96
N ASN A 297 -4.99 -6.71 -1.52
CA ASN A 297 -3.97 -6.97 -2.56
C ASN A 297 -2.73 -7.72 -2.04
N PHE A 298 -2.26 -7.39 -0.84
CA PHE A 298 -1.18 -8.13 -0.20
C PHE A 298 -1.60 -9.58 0.10
N LEU A 299 -2.84 -9.77 0.59
CA LEU A 299 -3.39 -11.10 0.86
C LEU A 299 -3.49 -11.93 -0.43
N TYR A 300 -4.03 -11.35 -1.50
CA TYR A 300 -4.13 -12.00 -2.81
C TYR A 300 -2.76 -12.47 -3.32
N LEU A 301 -1.77 -11.58 -3.32
CA LEU A 301 -0.43 -11.93 -3.79
C LEU A 301 0.26 -12.94 -2.88
N ALA A 302 0.01 -12.88 -1.56
CA ALA A 302 0.53 -13.87 -0.62
C ALA A 302 -0.06 -15.27 -0.88
N LEU A 303 -1.36 -15.35 -1.15
CA LEU A 303 -2.02 -16.59 -1.55
C LEU A 303 -1.39 -17.15 -2.83
N GLN A 304 -1.22 -16.30 -3.85
CA GLN A 304 -0.60 -16.71 -5.10
C GLN A 304 0.81 -17.28 -4.86
N THR A 305 1.64 -16.58 -4.08
CA THR A 305 2.99 -17.02 -3.72
C THR A 305 2.98 -18.38 -3.01
N LEU A 306 2.09 -18.60 -2.04
CA LEU A 306 1.99 -19.87 -1.33
C LEU A 306 1.56 -21.02 -2.26
N LYS A 307 0.58 -20.78 -3.14
CA LYS A 307 0.11 -21.79 -4.10
C LYS A 307 1.16 -22.11 -5.16
N ASP A 308 1.87 -21.11 -5.66
CA ASP A 308 2.97 -21.29 -6.60
C ASP A 308 4.10 -22.12 -5.95
N LEU A 309 4.44 -21.84 -4.69
CA LEU A 309 5.42 -22.65 -3.94
C LEU A 309 4.93 -24.09 -3.72
N GLU A 310 3.67 -24.29 -3.33
CA GLU A 310 3.09 -25.62 -3.14
C GLU A 310 3.16 -26.45 -4.43
N LEU A 311 2.70 -25.85 -5.53
CA LEU A 311 2.71 -26.47 -6.84
C LEU A 311 4.14 -26.79 -7.31
N ARG A 312 5.07 -25.86 -7.14
CA ARG A 312 6.47 -26.07 -7.50
C ARG A 312 7.10 -27.21 -6.71
N ALA A 313 6.86 -27.26 -5.40
CA ALA A 313 7.36 -28.35 -4.55
C ALA A 313 6.82 -29.72 -5.03
N MET A 314 5.54 -29.80 -5.38
CA MET A 314 4.94 -31.02 -5.93
C MET A 314 5.57 -31.44 -7.26
N ILE A 315 5.82 -30.51 -8.19
CA ILE A 315 6.43 -30.83 -9.50
C ILE A 315 7.88 -31.28 -9.33
N GLU A 316 8.66 -30.59 -8.49
CA GLU A 316 10.05 -30.96 -8.23
C GLU A 316 10.15 -32.32 -7.51
N ALA A 317 9.21 -32.63 -6.61
CA ALA A 317 9.11 -33.95 -5.99
C ALA A 317 8.68 -35.06 -6.97
N GLU A 318 7.79 -34.75 -7.91
CA GLU A 318 7.38 -35.65 -8.99
C GLU A 318 8.58 -36.05 -9.85
N ALA A 319 9.45 -35.09 -10.20
CA ALA A 319 10.69 -35.35 -10.92
C ALA A 319 11.66 -36.29 -10.16
N LEU A 320 11.58 -36.34 -8.83
CA LEU A 320 12.34 -37.27 -7.98
C LEU A 320 11.70 -38.67 -7.87
N GLY A 321 10.51 -38.86 -8.42
CA GLY A 321 9.77 -40.13 -8.44
C GLY A 321 8.67 -40.26 -7.38
N LEU A 322 8.24 -39.16 -6.77
CA LEU A 322 7.07 -39.12 -5.90
C LEU A 322 5.78 -38.86 -6.69
N GLN A 323 4.63 -39.18 -6.10
CA GLN A 323 3.34 -38.86 -6.71
C GLN A 323 2.91 -37.46 -6.31
N ARG A 324 2.35 -36.72 -7.28
CA ARG A 324 1.80 -35.39 -7.08
C ARG A 324 0.45 -35.47 -6.38
N GLU A 325 0.28 -34.62 -5.36
CA GLU A 325 -0.99 -34.42 -4.65
C GLU A 325 -1.82 -33.30 -5.30
N PHE A 326 -3.05 -33.12 -4.82
CA PHE A 326 -3.87 -31.96 -5.16
C PHE A 326 -3.45 -30.75 -4.28
N PRO A 327 -3.36 -29.53 -4.82
CA PRO A 327 -3.05 -28.33 -4.03
C PRO A 327 -4.03 -28.14 -2.86
N GLY A 328 -3.48 -27.94 -1.66
CA GLY A 328 -4.25 -27.74 -0.43
C GLY A 328 -4.16 -26.32 0.13
N VAL A 329 -3.28 -25.46 -0.42
CA VAL A 329 -3.21 -24.05 -0.02
C VAL A 329 -4.46 -23.30 -0.48
N GLY A 330 -5.06 -22.50 0.39
CA GLY A 330 -6.32 -21.80 0.10
C GLY A 330 -6.54 -20.48 0.87
N PRO A 331 -7.62 -19.76 0.53
CA PRO A 331 -7.98 -18.47 1.14
C PRO A 331 -8.02 -18.44 2.67
N GLU A 332 -8.40 -19.54 3.31
CA GLU A 332 -8.51 -19.69 4.78
C GLU A 332 -7.21 -19.42 5.56
N GLN A 333 -6.09 -19.34 4.85
CA GLN A 333 -4.77 -19.05 5.41
C GLN A 333 -4.50 -17.55 5.58
N LEU A 334 -5.29 -16.73 4.90
CA LEU A 334 -5.14 -15.28 4.86
C LEU A 334 -5.99 -14.66 5.95
N LEU A 335 -5.35 -13.84 6.79
CA LEU A 335 -5.94 -13.12 7.89
C LEU A 335 -5.93 -11.62 7.53
N GLY A 336 -7.08 -10.97 7.55
CA GLY A 336 -7.20 -9.54 7.23
C GLY A 336 -7.87 -8.78 8.36
N ILE A 337 -7.44 -7.55 8.63
CA ILE A 337 -8.17 -6.62 9.47
C ILE A 337 -8.38 -5.33 8.68
N GLU A 338 -9.64 -4.92 8.54
CA GLU A 338 -10.00 -3.70 7.82
C GLU A 338 -11.16 -2.97 8.52
N LEU A 339 -11.04 -1.66 8.65
CA LEU A 339 -12.04 -0.83 9.31
C LEU A 339 -13.18 -0.48 8.35
N ASN A 340 -12.85 -0.19 7.09
CA ASN A 340 -13.79 0.19 6.06
C ASN A 340 -14.58 -1.05 5.57
N PRO A 341 -15.91 -1.06 5.73
CA PRO A 341 -16.73 -2.20 5.31
C PRO A 341 -16.60 -2.54 3.82
N TYR A 342 -16.45 -1.52 2.96
CA TYR A 342 -16.32 -1.71 1.51
C TYR A 342 -15.03 -2.45 1.16
N ALA A 343 -13.92 -1.99 1.72
CA ALA A 343 -12.62 -2.56 1.48
C ALA A 343 -12.54 -4.00 2.00
N ALA A 344 -13.13 -4.27 3.18
CA ALA A 344 -13.19 -5.61 3.75
C ALA A 344 -13.97 -6.61 2.87
N GLU A 345 -15.15 -6.24 2.36
CA GLU A 345 -15.90 -7.11 1.43
C GLU A 345 -15.14 -7.34 0.13
N LEU A 346 -14.57 -6.28 -0.43
CA LEU A 346 -13.81 -6.35 -1.66
C LEU A 346 -12.55 -7.23 -1.52
N ALA A 347 -11.89 -7.23 -0.37
CA ALA A 347 -10.79 -8.12 -0.06
C ALA A 347 -11.20 -9.59 -0.12
N ARG A 348 -12.35 -9.96 0.46
CA ARG A 348 -12.86 -11.34 0.41
C ARG A 348 -13.13 -11.80 -1.02
N VAL A 349 -13.81 -10.95 -1.81
CA VAL A 349 -14.10 -11.25 -3.22
C VAL A 349 -12.80 -11.37 -4.03
N SER A 350 -11.86 -10.44 -3.84
CA SER A 350 -10.59 -10.41 -4.59
C SER A 350 -9.74 -11.66 -4.34
N VAL A 351 -9.66 -12.12 -3.08
CA VAL A 351 -8.97 -13.35 -2.71
C VAL A 351 -9.61 -14.58 -3.37
N TRP A 352 -10.94 -14.69 -3.33
CA TRP A 352 -11.65 -15.81 -3.96
C TRP A 352 -11.54 -15.84 -5.48
N ILE A 353 -11.68 -14.70 -6.14
CA ILE A 353 -11.44 -14.59 -7.59
C ILE A 353 -10.01 -15.02 -7.90
N GLY A 354 -9.03 -14.57 -7.11
CA GLY A 354 -7.63 -14.97 -7.25
C GLY A 354 -7.40 -16.48 -7.13
N GLU A 355 -8.01 -17.13 -6.12
CA GLU A 355 -7.99 -18.58 -5.93
C GLU A 355 -8.53 -19.32 -7.17
N ILE A 356 -9.72 -18.93 -7.62
CA ILE A 356 -10.42 -19.59 -8.73
C ILE A 356 -9.63 -19.42 -10.03
N GLN A 357 -9.15 -18.21 -10.32
CA GLN A 357 -8.31 -17.94 -11.49
C GLN A 357 -7.01 -18.76 -11.44
N TRP A 358 -6.37 -18.86 -10.26
CA TRP A 358 -5.16 -19.65 -10.10
C TRP A 358 -5.41 -21.13 -10.42
N MET A 359 -6.50 -21.70 -9.89
CA MET A 359 -6.85 -23.11 -10.12
C MET A 359 -7.08 -23.38 -11.61
N GLN A 360 -7.82 -22.51 -12.31
CA GLN A 360 -8.08 -22.66 -13.75
C GLN A 360 -6.84 -22.48 -14.62
N ARG A 361 -5.98 -21.48 -14.32
CA ARG A 361 -4.74 -21.24 -15.06
C ARG A 361 -3.77 -22.41 -14.96
N HIS A 362 -3.78 -23.13 -13.83
CA HIS A 362 -2.97 -24.32 -13.62
C HIS A 362 -3.67 -25.63 -13.96
N GLY A 363 -4.87 -25.59 -14.57
CA GLY A 363 -5.57 -26.79 -15.06
C GLY A 363 -6.17 -27.67 -13.97
N PHE A 364 -6.49 -27.09 -12.81
CA PHE A 364 -7.19 -27.76 -11.71
C PHE A 364 -8.69 -27.45 -11.74
N SER A 365 -9.50 -28.38 -11.21
CA SER A 365 -10.93 -28.17 -11.03
C SER A 365 -11.21 -27.26 -9.85
N VAL A 366 -12.17 -26.34 -10.02
CA VAL A 366 -12.66 -25.44 -8.96
C VAL A 366 -13.69 -26.17 -8.11
N SER A 367 -13.75 -25.86 -6.81
CA SER A 367 -14.81 -26.36 -5.91
C SER A 367 -16.18 -25.91 -6.41
N LYS A 368 -17.20 -26.77 -6.30
CA LYS A 368 -18.58 -26.47 -6.69
C LYS A 368 -19.58 -26.48 -5.53
N ASN A 369 -19.17 -26.95 -4.35
CA ASN A 369 -20.04 -27.17 -3.19
C ASN A 369 -19.32 -26.91 -1.85
N PRO A 370 -19.30 -25.67 -1.35
CA PRO A 370 -19.67 -24.44 -2.05
C PRO A 370 -18.52 -23.96 -2.98
N VAL A 371 -18.84 -23.07 -3.93
CA VAL A 371 -17.84 -22.39 -4.76
C VAL A 371 -17.01 -21.42 -3.92
N LEU A 372 -17.66 -20.61 -3.09
CA LEU A 372 -17.03 -19.71 -2.13
C LEU A 372 -17.30 -20.25 -0.73
N ARG A 373 -16.27 -20.34 0.10
CA ARG A 373 -16.46 -20.61 1.54
C ARG A 373 -16.47 -19.27 2.28
N PRO A 374 -17.23 -19.13 3.39
CA PRO A 374 -17.13 -17.95 4.24
C PRO A 374 -15.68 -17.68 4.63
N LEU A 375 -15.25 -16.42 4.49
CA LEU A 375 -13.88 -15.98 4.79
C LEU A 375 -13.88 -15.07 6.02
N ASP A 376 -14.25 -15.65 7.17
CA ASP A 376 -14.32 -14.98 8.47
C ASP A 376 -12.94 -14.53 8.99
N THR A 377 -11.87 -14.99 8.34
CA THR A 377 -10.49 -14.59 8.62
C THR A 377 -10.18 -13.16 8.17
N ILE A 378 -11.00 -12.55 7.31
CA ILE A 378 -10.95 -11.12 7.01
C ILE A 378 -12.00 -10.42 7.87
N GLU A 379 -11.54 -9.78 8.94
CA GLU A 379 -12.36 -9.18 9.99
C GLU A 379 -12.63 -7.69 9.72
N ARG A 380 -13.90 -7.27 9.83
CA ARG A 380 -14.28 -5.86 9.79
C ARG A 380 -14.19 -5.23 11.18
N ARG A 381 -13.02 -4.67 11.53
CA ARG A 381 -12.79 -3.98 12.82
C ARG A 381 -11.56 -3.08 12.80
N ASP A 382 -11.40 -2.31 13.88
CA ASP A 382 -10.19 -1.53 14.13
C ASP A 382 -9.02 -2.45 14.54
N ALA A 383 -7.86 -2.24 13.91
CA ALA A 383 -6.64 -2.99 14.17
C ALA A 383 -5.87 -2.51 15.41
N LEU A 384 -6.14 -1.31 15.90
CA LEU A 384 -5.53 -0.73 17.10
C LEU A 384 -6.41 -0.92 18.35
N PHE A 385 -7.74 -0.87 18.20
CA PHE A 385 -8.68 -0.95 19.33
C PHE A 385 -9.78 -2.01 19.19
N GLY A 386 -10.12 -2.66 20.29
CA GLY A 386 -11.32 -3.48 20.42
C GLY A 386 -12.59 -2.63 20.59
N ALA A 387 -13.76 -3.25 20.47
CA ALA A 387 -15.05 -2.60 20.66
C ALA A 387 -15.24 -2.02 22.07
N ASP A 388 -14.58 -2.60 23.07
CA ASP A 388 -14.54 -2.14 24.46
C ASP A 388 -13.52 -1.00 24.70
N GLY A 389 -12.80 -0.58 23.66
CA GLY A 389 -11.76 0.45 23.73
C GLY A 389 -10.40 -0.06 24.24
N SER A 390 -10.27 -1.35 24.55
CA SER A 390 -8.98 -1.96 24.87
C SER A 390 -8.09 -2.07 23.63
N GLU A 391 -6.80 -2.36 23.81
CA GLU A 391 -5.91 -2.61 22.67
C GLU A 391 -6.35 -3.86 21.90
N ALA A 392 -6.54 -3.72 20.58
CA ALA A 392 -6.95 -4.82 19.72
C ALA A 392 -5.94 -5.97 19.74
N ARG A 393 -6.44 -7.19 19.81
CA ARG A 393 -5.63 -8.41 19.65
C ARG A 393 -5.55 -8.77 18.17
N TRP A 394 -4.33 -9.00 17.70
CA TRP A 394 -4.10 -9.57 16.37
C TRP A 394 -4.09 -11.10 16.46
N PRO A 395 -4.58 -11.82 15.44
CA PRO A 395 -4.45 -13.26 15.38
C PRO A 395 -2.97 -13.66 15.25
N GLN A 396 -2.64 -14.89 15.64
CA GLN A 396 -1.30 -15.42 15.40
C GLN A 396 -1.10 -15.66 13.90
N ALA A 397 0.08 -15.34 13.39
CA ALA A 397 0.44 -15.52 12.00
C ALA A 397 1.90 -15.96 11.86
N ASP A 398 2.28 -16.58 10.75
CA ASP A 398 3.68 -16.83 10.43
C ASP A 398 4.34 -15.57 9.84
N ALA A 399 3.58 -14.84 9.03
CA ALA A 399 4.00 -13.63 8.35
C ALA A 399 3.01 -12.49 8.57
N ILE A 400 3.53 -11.26 8.77
CA ILE A 400 2.73 -10.04 8.74
C ILE A 400 3.19 -9.19 7.56
N VAL A 401 2.28 -8.88 6.64
CA VAL A 401 2.55 -8.05 5.46
C VAL A 401 1.47 -6.98 5.31
N GLY A 402 1.79 -5.82 4.73
CA GLY A 402 0.74 -4.86 4.43
C GLY A 402 1.22 -3.43 4.23
N ASN A 403 0.25 -2.56 3.95
CA ASN A 403 0.45 -1.12 3.78
C ASN A 403 -0.48 -0.34 4.72
N PRO A 404 -0.09 -0.13 6.00
CA PRO A 404 -0.90 0.60 6.96
C PRO A 404 -1.16 2.06 6.55
N PRO A 405 -2.19 2.71 7.10
CA PRO A 405 -2.58 4.06 6.69
C PRO A 405 -1.53 5.13 7.04
N PHE A 406 -1.35 6.08 6.12
CA PHE A 406 -0.42 7.20 6.28
C PHE A 406 -1.15 8.45 6.77
N LEU A 407 -0.81 8.91 7.97
CA LEU A 407 -1.27 10.20 8.48
C LEU A 407 -0.18 10.81 9.36
N GLY A 408 0.27 12.01 8.99
CA GLY A 408 1.35 12.70 9.69
C GLY A 408 0.97 13.02 11.14
N GLY A 409 1.92 12.94 12.07
CA GLY A 409 1.67 13.16 13.51
C GLY A 409 0.93 14.46 13.86
N LYS A 410 1.16 15.53 13.07
CA LYS A 410 0.48 16.83 13.24
C LYS A 410 -0.98 16.83 12.78
N LEU A 411 -1.35 15.90 11.90
CA LEU A 411 -2.68 15.78 11.30
C LEU A 411 -3.54 14.73 12.01
N LEU A 412 -2.99 13.96 12.96
CA LEU A 412 -3.73 12.91 13.68
C LEU A 412 -5.04 13.41 14.29
N ARG A 413 -5.01 14.56 14.97
CA ARG A 413 -6.20 15.13 15.64
C ARG A 413 -7.23 15.67 14.66
N GLU A 414 -6.77 16.19 13.53
CA GLU A 414 -7.65 16.67 12.45
C GLU A 414 -8.31 15.48 11.74
N GLY A 415 -7.56 14.40 11.48
CA GLY A 415 -8.05 13.23 10.75
C GLY A 415 -8.83 12.22 11.60
N LEU A 416 -8.46 12.00 12.86
CA LEU A 416 -9.05 10.95 13.72
C LEU A 416 -9.88 11.50 14.89
N GLY A 417 -9.79 12.79 15.16
CA GLY A 417 -10.46 13.44 16.29
C GLY A 417 -9.74 13.25 17.63
N ASP A 418 -9.99 14.20 18.55
CA ASP A 418 -9.30 14.25 19.84
C ASP A 418 -9.49 12.99 20.72
N PRO A 419 -10.70 12.43 20.90
CA PRO A 419 -10.91 11.27 21.77
C PRO A 419 -10.16 10.01 21.31
N HIS A 420 -10.09 9.80 19.99
CA HIS A 420 -9.38 8.64 19.42
C HIS A 420 -7.86 8.79 19.61
N VAL A 421 -7.33 9.98 19.33
CA VAL A 421 -5.90 10.27 19.50
C VAL A 421 -5.47 10.20 20.96
N ASP A 422 -6.28 10.72 21.88
CA ASP A 422 -5.97 10.67 23.31
C ASP A 422 -5.91 9.21 23.82
N ARG A 423 -6.83 8.36 23.36
CA ARG A 423 -6.80 6.92 23.64
C ARG A 423 -5.54 6.27 23.07
N MET A 424 -5.19 6.59 21.83
CA MET A 424 -3.98 6.07 21.17
C MET A 424 -2.71 6.47 21.91
N PHE A 425 -2.59 7.72 22.35
CA PHE A 425 -1.44 8.16 23.13
C PHE A 425 -1.39 7.55 24.53
N ALA A 426 -2.55 7.27 25.14
CA ALA A 426 -2.61 6.57 26.42
C ALA A 426 -2.19 5.11 26.29
N THR A 427 -2.78 4.37 25.34
CA THR A 427 -2.54 2.94 25.13
C THR A 427 -1.09 2.66 24.73
N PHE A 428 -0.52 3.43 23.82
CA PHE A 428 0.83 3.22 23.29
C PHE A 428 1.91 4.04 23.99
N ARG A 429 1.61 4.58 25.18
CA ARG A 429 2.57 5.37 25.96
C ARG A 429 3.86 4.59 26.21
N GLY A 430 5.00 5.21 25.91
CA GLY A 430 6.33 4.60 26.04
C GLY A 430 6.69 3.61 24.92
N ARG A 431 5.77 3.33 23.99
CA ARG A 431 5.98 2.48 22.81
C ARG A 431 6.10 3.30 21.53
N VAL A 432 5.19 4.25 21.36
CA VAL A 432 5.13 5.15 20.20
C VAL A 432 5.11 6.60 20.68
N PRO A 433 6.03 7.47 20.22
CA PRO A 433 5.98 8.89 20.55
C PRO A 433 4.71 9.56 20.01
N ALA A 434 4.16 10.53 20.74
CA ALA A 434 2.90 11.21 20.37
C ALA A 434 2.98 12.03 19.06
N GLU A 435 4.19 12.39 18.62
CA GLU A 435 4.40 13.10 17.34
C GLU A 435 4.65 12.15 16.17
N ALA A 436 4.65 10.83 16.41
CA ALA A 436 4.88 9.85 15.37
C ALA A 436 3.67 9.73 14.44
N ASP A 437 3.94 9.38 13.18
CA ASP A 437 2.92 9.17 12.16
C ASP A 437 2.08 7.92 12.46
N LEU A 438 0.85 7.89 11.98
CA LEU A 438 -0.13 6.83 12.27
C LEU A 438 0.38 5.41 11.94
N VAL A 439 1.16 5.26 10.87
CA VAL A 439 1.76 3.97 10.48
C VAL A 439 2.68 3.37 11.54
N CYS A 440 3.28 4.21 12.40
CA CYS A 440 4.21 3.77 13.45
C CYS A 440 3.53 2.86 14.49
N TYR A 441 2.20 2.99 14.68
CA TYR A 441 1.44 2.15 15.61
C TYR A 441 1.33 0.70 15.13
N TRP A 442 1.22 0.47 13.82
CA TRP A 442 1.26 -0.87 13.22
C TRP A 442 2.65 -1.48 13.32
N PHE A 443 3.72 -0.70 13.09
CA PHE A 443 5.10 -1.16 13.29
C PHE A 443 5.35 -1.60 14.74
N ALA A 444 4.90 -0.80 15.72
CA ALA A 444 5.04 -1.15 17.12
C ALA A 444 4.31 -2.47 17.46
N LYS A 445 3.04 -2.61 17.06
CA LYS A 445 2.27 -3.84 17.30
C LYS A 445 2.85 -5.06 16.58
N ALA A 446 3.32 -4.90 15.34
CA ALA A 446 3.95 -5.99 14.59
C ALA A 446 5.26 -6.44 15.25
N GLY A 447 6.08 -5.49 15.71
CA GLY A 447 7.28 -5.78 16.50
C GLY A 447 6.98 -6.54 17.78
N GLU A 448 5.89 -6.21 18.47
CA GLU A 448 5.43 -6.94 19.66
C GLU A 448 4.95 -8.36 19.34
N GLN A 449 4.31 -8.59 18.17
CA GLN A 449 3.96 -9.95 17.75
C GLN A 449 5.21 -10.80 17.54
N VAL A 450 6.27 -10.24 16.95
CA VAL A 450 7.56 -10.94 16.78
C VAL A 450 8.23 -11.22 18.13
N GLU A 451 8.28 -10.23 19.02
CA GLU A 451 8.82 -10.41 20.38
C GLU A 451 8.08 -11.49 21.18
N ALA A 452 6.76 -11.58 20.99
CA ALA A 452 5.93 -12.58 21.63
C ALA A 452 5.98 -13.97 20.95
N GLY A 453 6.74 -14.15 19.87
CA GLY A 453 6.78 -15.40 19.09
C GLY A 453 5.46 -15.72 18.38
N ARG A 454 4.63 -14.70 18.14
CA ARG A 454 3.31 -14.81 17.48
C ARG A 454 3.35 -14.39 16.00
N ALA A 455 4.51 -13.95 15.52
CA ALA A 455 4.86 -13.69 14.13
C ALA A 455 6.34 -14.01 13.90
N GLY A 456 6.69 -14.58 12.75
CA GLY A 456 8.08 -14.89 12.40
C GLY A 456 8.74 -13.75 11.62
N CYS A 457 8.17 -13.42 10.46
CA CYS A 457 8.67 -12.35 9.58
C CYS A 457 7.60 -11.26 9.39
N VAL A 458 8.04 -10.01 9.37
CA VAL A 458 7.18 -8.85 9.12
C VAL A 458 7.74 -8.06 7.96
N GLY A 459 6.88 -7.56 7.08
CA GLY A 459 7.24 -6.53 6.11
C GLY A 459 6.11 -5.53 5.91
N LEU A 460 6.39 -4.26 6.17
CA LEU A 460 5.38 -3.20 6.13
C LEU A 460 5.88 -2.01 5.30
N VAL A 461 4.93 -1.31 4.68
CA VAL A 461 5.16 -0.03 4.02
C VAL A 461 4.92 1.11 5.02
N ALA A 462 5.74 2.16 4.96
CA ALA A 462 5.58 3.37 5.74
C ALA A 462 5.90 4.60 4.91
N THR A 463 5.52 5.80 5.36
CA THR A 463 6.08 7.05 4.86
C THR A 463 7.60 7.07 5.06
N ASN A 464 8.35 7.69 4.14
CA ASN A 464 9.82 7.75 4.27
C ASN A 464 10.31 8.52 5.52
N SER A 465 9.41 9.29 6.15
CA SER A 465 9.61 9.90 7.46
C SER A 465 9.86 8.89 8.59
N ILE A 466 9.57 7.59 8.39
CA ILE A 466 9.84 6.52 9.37
C ILE A 466 11.31 6.48 9.81
N ARG A 467 12.21 6.96 8.94
CA ARG A 467 13.66 7.01 9.14
C ARG A 467 14.13 8.11 10.10
N GLY A 468 13.27 9.07 10.46
CA GLY A 468 13.66 10.29 11.15
C GLY A 468 12.82 10.62 12.39
N GLY A 469 13.35 11.53 13.21
CA GLY A 469 12.62 12.18 14.29
C GLY A 469 11.93 11.23 15.28
N ALA A 470 10.67 11.51 15.56
CA ALA A 470 9.81 10.71 16.45
C ALA A 470 9.51 9.31 15.86
N ASN A 471 9.33 9.21 14.55
CA ASN A 471 9.00 7.93 13.89
C ASN A 471 10.13 6.91 14.03
N ARG A 472 11.38 7.34 13.85
CA ARG A 472 12.57 6.48 13.98
C ARG A 472 12.65 5.79 15.34
N LYS A 473 12.10 6.38 16.41
CA LYS A 473 12.13 5.78 17.75
C LYS A 473 11.42 4.43 17.81
N VAL A 474 10.44 4.19 16.94
CA VAL A 474 9.79 2.89 16.81
C VAL A 474 10.75 1.86 16.19
N LEU A 475 11.47 2.23 15.12
CA LEU A 475 12.50 1.38 14.53
C LEU A 475 13.71 1.18 15.48
N ASP A 476 14.13 2.21 16.23
CA ASP A 476 15.16 2.11 17.26
C ASP A 476 14.78 1.01 18.27
N ARG A 477 13.51 0.98 18.69
CA ARG A 477 12.98 -0.04 19.62
C ARG A 477 12.96 -1.43 18.99
N ILE A 478 12.39 -1.57 17.79
CA ILE A 478 12.35 -2.85 17.06
C ILE A 478 13.78 -3.41 16.88
N ALA A 479 14.73 -2.57 16.47
CA ALA A 479 16.11 -2.97 16.24
C ALA A 479 16.86 -3.44 17.51
N THR A 480 16.29 -3.27 18.72
CA THR A 480 16.89 -3.82 19.95
C THR A 480 16.80 -5.34 19.99
N THR A 481 15.61 -5.90 19.73
CA THR A 481 15.30 -7.33 19.82
C THR A 481 15.25 -8.02 18.45
N GLN A 482 15.03 -7.25 17.38
CA GLN A 482 14.76 -7.75 16.04
C GLN A 482 15.80 -7.24 15.04
N ARG A 483 16.01 -8.00 13.96
CA ARG A 483 16.92 -7.65 12.87
C ARG A 483 16.11 -7.08 11.70
N LEU A 484 16.45 -5.86 11.28
CA LEU A 484 16.04 -5.33 9.98
C LEU A 484 16.86 -6.05 8.90
N TYR A 485 16.22 -6.81 8.02
CA TYR A 485 16.92 -7.69 7.08
C TYR A 485 16.65 -7.39 5.60
N GLU A 486 15.58 -6.69 5.28
CA GLU A 486 15.32 -6.21 3.92
C GLU A 486 14.67 -4.83 4.03
N ALA A 487 15.18 -3.84 3.30
CA ALA A 487 14.57 -2.51 3.30
C ALA A 487 14.80 -1.75 2.00
N TRP A 488 13.85 -0.88 1.66
CA TRP A 488 14.01 0.19 0.68
C TRP A 488 13.74 1.51 1.37
N ALA A 489 14.74 2.38 1.44
CA ALA A 489 14.66 3.58 2.25
C ALA A 489 13.80 4.69 1.62
N ASP A 490 13.64 4.70 0.29
CA ASP A 490 13.01 5.80 -0.42
C ASP A 490 12.52 5.38 -1.83
N GLU A 491 11.27 4.92 -1.91
CA GLU A 491 10.64 4.48 -3.15
C GLU A 491 9.55 5.46 -3.61
N PRO A 492 9.42 5.70 -4.94
CA PRO A 492 8.32 6.47 -5.46
C PRO A 492 7.03 5.67 -5.28
N TRP A 493 6.00 6.34 -4.77
CA TRP A 493 4.70 5.75 -4.52
C TRP A 493 3.60 6.75 -4.82
N VAL A 494 2.40 6.25 -5.04
CA VAL A 494 1.22 7.10 -5.21
C VAL A 494 0.17 6.73 -4.17
N VAL A 495 -0.14 7.68 -3.31
CA VAL A 495 -1.26 7.60 -2.34
C VAL A 495 -2.19 8.73 -2.68
N ASP A 496 -3.47 8.42 -2.87
CA ASP A 496 -4.52 9.42 -3.11
C ASP A 496 -4.24 10.36 -4.30
N GLY A 497 -3.49 9.89 -5.30
CA GLY A 497 -3.09 10.68 -6.48
C GLY A 497 -1.90 11.62 -6.24
N ALA A 498 -1.41 11.70 -5.01
CA ALA A 498 -0.20 12.42 -4.66
C ALA A 498 1.03 11.51 -4.82
N SER A 499 2.07 12.02 -5.48
CA SER A 499 3.39 11.40 -5.46
C SER A 499 3.98 11.54 -4.06
N VAL A 500 4.04 10.42 -3.35
CA VAL A 500 4.66 10.32 -2.04
C VAL A 500 5.90 9.44 -2.11
N ARG A 501 6.70 9.52 -1.05
CA ARG A 501 7.90 8.72 -0.89
C ARG A 501 7.72 7.79 0.29
N VAL A 502 7.89 6.50 0.06
CA VAL A 502 7.68 5.47 1.08
C VAL A 502 8.97 4.75 1.40
N SER A 503 9.01 4.13 2.57
CA SER A 503 10.00 3.12 2.93
C SER A 503 9.31 1.78 3.05
N LEU A 504 9.98 0.73 2.58
CA LEU A 504 9.59 -0.66 2.79
C LEU A 504 10.56 -1.25 3.79
N VAL A 505 10.06 -1.89 4.84
CA VAL A 505 10.92 -2.39 5.93
C VAL A 505 10.47 -3.79 6.33
N CYS A 506 11.39 -4.74 6.27
CA CYS A 506 11.20 -6.11 6.73
C CYS A 506 12.10 -6.43 7.92
N PHE A 507 11.53 -7.09 8.92
CA PHE A 507 12.22 -7.43 10.15
C PHE A 507 11.75 -8.77 10.72
N THR A 508 12.63 -9.40 11.50
CA THR A 508 12.41 -10.70 12.12
C THR A 508 13.16 -10.79 13.46
N SER A 509 12.84 -11.78 14.29
CA SER A 509 13.49 -11.99 15.59
C SER A 509 15.00 -12.23 15.42
N LYS A 510 15.83 -11.62 16.29
CA LYS A 510 17.27 -11.98 16.35
C LYS A 510 17.48 -13.39 16.89
N ALA A 511 16.51 -13.93 17.61
CA ALA A 511 16.61 -15.24 18.25
C ALA A 511 16.39 -16.41 17.28
N ASP A 512 15.79 -16.17 16.12
CA ASP A 512 15.34 -17.26 15.22
C ASP A 512 16.46 -18.05 14.55
N GLY A 513 17.75 -17.70 14.74
CA GLY A 513 18.91 -18.51 14.33
C GLY A 513 19.09 -18.68 12.82
N THR A 514 18.06 -18.45 12.02
CA THR A 514 18.07 -18.46 10.57
C THR A 514 18.95 -17.31 10.08
N LEU A 515 20.03 -17.64 9.37
CA LEU A 515 20.89 -16.64 8.72
C LEU A 515 20.13 -16.00 7.56
N VAL A 516 19.33 -14.98 7.87
CA VAL A 516 18.65 -14.20 6.83
C VAL A 516 19.65 -13.23 6.23
N GLN A 517 19.89 -13.38 4.92
CA GLN A 517 20.70 -12.43 4.17
C GLN A 517 20.10 -11.03 4.32
N THR A 518 20.93 -10.08 4.73
CA THR A 518 20.52 -8.70 4.94
C THR A 518 20.76 -7.90 3.66
N ARG A 519 19.72 -7.23 3.16
CA ARG A 519 19.75 -6.47 1.91
C ARG A 519 19.13 -5.07 2.06
N LEU A 520 19.76 -4.07 1.46
CA LEU A 520 19.24 -2.71 1.37
C LEU A 520 19.11 -2.35 -0.12
N ALA A 521 17.88 -2.09 -0.56
CA ALA A 521 17.54 -1.84 -1.95
C ALA A 521 18.04 -2.95 -2.91
N GLY A 522 17.93 -4.21 -2.49
CA GLY A 522 18.38 -5.37 -3.25
C GLY A 522 19.89 -5.69 -3.14
N GLU A 523 20.70 -4.79 -2.57
CA GLU A 523 22.14 -5.01 -2.39
C GLU A 523 22.45 -5.67 -1.05
N GLN A 524 23.34 -6.66 -1.03
CA GLN A 524 23.73 -7.33 0.22
C GLN A 524 24.55 -6.39 1.13
N VAL A 525 24.16 -6.34 2.40
CA VAL A 525 24.81 -5.51 3.44
C VAL A 525 25.01 -6.31 4.73
N ALA A 526 25.89 -5.84 5.61
CA ALA A 526 26.18 -6.53 6.87
C ALA A 526 25.09 -6.29 7.93
N GLU A 527 24.55 -5.07 7.98
CA GLU A 527 23.56 -4.64 8.97
C GLU A 527 22.78 -3.44 8.43
N ILE A 528 21.48 -3.37 8.70
CA ILE A 528 20.63 -2.20 8.42
C ILE A 528 20.32 -1.51 9.75
N PHE A 529 20.53 -0.20 9.81
CA PHE A 529 20.26 0.64 10.98
C PHE A 529 18.82 1.17 10.96
N SER A 530 18.37 1.75 12.08
CA SER A 530 16.99 2.25 12.22
C SER A 530 16.64 3.47 11.37
N ASP A 531 17.64 4.17 10.81
CA ASP A 531 17.45 5.22 9.80
C ASP A 531 17.43 4.67 8.35
N LEU A 532 17.45 3.35 8.20
CA LEU A 532 17.51 2.60 6.94
C LEU A 532 18.77 2.90 6.12
N THR A 533 19.84 3.33 6.77
CA THR A 533 21.20 3.21 6.23
C THR A 533 21.79 1.86 6.62
N ALA A 534 22.95 1.51 6.06
CA ALA A 534 23.54 0.19 6.29
C ALA A 534 25.03 0.23 6.51
N ARG A 535 25.54 -0.74 7.28
CA ARG A 535 26.96 -1.09 7.28
C ARG A 535 27.26 -1.94 6.06
N ARG A 536 28.08 -1.40 5.14
CA ARG A 536 28.58 -2.12 3.97
C ARG A 536 29.93 -2.76 4.27
N ALA A 537 30.37 -3.68 3.41
CA ALA A 537 31.68 -4.33 3.55
C ALA A 537 32.86 -3.33 3.52
N CYS A 538 32.70 -2.20 2.81
CA CYS A 538 33.67 -1.10 2.75
C CYS A 538 33.59 -0.13 3.96
N GLY A 539 32.77 -0.44 4.96
CA GLY A 539 32.50 0.43 6.11
C GLY A 539 31.09 1.01 6.10
N GLY A 540 30.73 1.65 7.22
CA GLY A 540 29.45 2.32 7.41
C GLY A 540 29.30 2.73 8.87
N VAL A 541 29.06 4.00 9.11
CA VAL A 541 28.92 4.59 10.45
C VAL A 541 27.45 4.65 10.80
N ASP A 542 27.10 4.12 11.97
CA ASP A 542 25.75 4.21 12.52
C ASP A 542 25.50 5.63 13.04
N LEU A 543 24.92 6.49 12.19
CA LEU A 543 24.61 7.87 12.53
C LEU A 543 23.46 7.99 13.55
N THR A 544 22.71 6.91 13.79
CA THR A 544 21.59 6.91 14.75
C THR A 544 22.07 7.06 16.20
N ARG A 545 23.35 6.71 16.45
CA ARG A 545 24.03 6.81 17.75
C ARG A 545 24.75 8.15 17.97
N VAL A 546 24.70 9.07 17.01
CA VAL A 546 25.41 10.35 17.12
C VAL A 546 24.81 11.19 18.25
N ALA A 547 25.67 11.59 19.18
CA ALA A 547 25.32 12.49 20.27
C ALA A 547 25.43 13.96 19.83
N ARG A 548 24.68 14.84 20.51
CA ARG A 548 24.87 16.29 20.34
C ARG A 548 26.25 16.67 20.86
N LEU A 549 27.01 17.37 20.03
CA LEU A 549 28.28 17.98 20.42
C LEU A 549 28.01 19.08 21.46
N ARG A 550 28.73 19.04 22.59
CA ARG A 550 28.59 20.03 23.66
C ARG A 550 29.03 21.41 23.18
N GLU A 551 29.97 21.43 22.24
CA GLU A 551 30.53 22.60 21.56
C GLU A 551 29.47 23.39 20.77
N ASN A 552 28.39 22.75 20.34
CA ASN A 552 27.29 23.43 19.65
C ASN A 552 26.38 24.23 20.61
N ALA A 553 26.46 23.97 21.92
CA ALA A 553 25.65 24.67 22.91
C ALA A 553 26.03 26.15 22.95
N GLY A 554 25.05 27.03 22.75
CA GLY A 554 25.28 28.48 22.73
C GLY A 554 25.93 29.00 21.44
N VAL A 555 26.03 28.17 20.40
CA VAL A 555 26.56 28.56 19.07
C VAL A 555 25.49 28.36 18.00
N ALA A 556 24.84 27.19 17.97
CA ALA A 556 23.77 26.88 17.02
C ALA A 556 22.40 27.01 17.68
N PHE A 557 21.48 27.73 17.04
CA PHE A 557 20.12 27.96 17.53
C PHE A 557 19.10 27.67 16.43
N MET A 558 17.91 27.24 16.84
CA MET A 558 16.75 27.31 15.95
C MET A 558 16.37 28.78 15.73
N GLY A 559 16.03 29.12 14.50
CA GLY A 559 15.51 30.44 14.16
C GLY A 559 14.17 30.75 14.82
N ASP A 560 13.84 32.03 14.83
CA ASP A 560 12.54 32.54 15.26
C ASP A 560 11.38 31.97 14.40
N THR A 561 10.24 31.68 15.05
CA THR A 561 9.04 31.17 14.37
C THR A 561 7.89 32.17 14.51
N LYS A 562 7.59 32.87 13.40
CA LYS A 562 6.52 33.88 13.36
C LYS A 562 5.12 33.35 13.66
N GLY A 563 4.72 32.26 13.01
CA GLY A 563 3.36 31.71 13.08
C GLY A 563 2.29 32.75 12.72
N GLY A 564 2.14 33.07 11.43
CA GLY A 564 1.21 34.09 10.93
C GLY A 564 1.84 34.92 9.80
N ALA A 565 1.03 35.75 9.15
CA ALA A 565 1.48 36.68 8.10
C ALA A 565 2.12 37.93 8.72
N PHE A 566 3.31 37.77 9.31
CA PHE A 566 4.13 38.90 9.83
C PHE A 566 5.06 39.49 8.78
N ASP A 567 5.17 38.85 7.63
CA ASP A 567 6.06 39.20 6.54
C ASP A 567 5.40 40.10 5.50
N VAL A 568 6.15 41.07 5.00
CA VAL A 568 5.72 42.07 4.02
C VAL A 568 6.72 42.14 2.86
N SER A 569 6.27 42.62 1.70
CA SER A 569 7.15 42.83 0.54
C SER A 569 8.16 43.96 0.80
N GLY A 570 9.30 43.90 0.11
CA GLY A 570 10.34 44.93 0.20
C GLY A 570 9.85 46.33 -0.18
N ASP A 571 8.92 46.45 -1.15
CA ASP A 571 8.35 47.74 -1.53
C ASP A 571 7.51 48.35 -0.41
N LEU A 572 6.64 47.54 0.21
CA LEU A 572 5.82 47.99 1.34
C LEU A 572 6.70 48.34 2.54
N ALA A 573 7.76 47.56 2.78
CA ALA A 573 8.71 47.82 3.84
C ALA A 573 9.45 49.17 3.64
N ARG A 574 9.96 49.43 2.44
CA ARG A 574 10.63 50.70 2.12
C ARG A 574 9.69 51.90 2.25
N GLN A 575 8.41 51.74 1.87
CA GLN A 575 7.40 52.77 2.09
C GLN A 575 7.23 53.10 3.57
N TRP A 576 7.15 52.09 4.45
CA TRP A 576 6.99 52.29 5.88
C TRP A 576 8.24 52.85 6.57
N LEU A 577 9.43 52.53 6.05
CA LEU A 577 10.70 53.09 6.54
C LEU A 577 10.86 54.58 6.22
N GLN A 578 10.18 55.08 5.17
CA GLN A 578 10.14 56.50 4.80
C GLN A 578 9.01 57.28 5.48
N ALA A 579 8.14 56.59 6.23
CA ALA A 579 7.03 57.24 6.93
C ALA A 579 7.54 58.15 8.07
N PRO A 580 6.77 59.18 8.46
CA PRO A 580 7.07 60.01 9.63
C PRO A 580 7.21 59.18 10.91
N THR A 581 7.83 59.78 11.93
CA THR A 581 7.93 59.16 13.26
C THR A 581 6.55 58.82 13.81
N ASN A 582 6.45 57.64 14.42
CA ASN A 582 5.26 57.17 15.11
C ASN A 582 4.92 58.05 16.33
N PRO A 583 3.71 57.94 16.92
CA PRO A 583 3.30 58.71 18.10
C PRO A 583 4.22 58.58 19.33
N ASN A 584 5.02 57.52 19.42
CA ASN A 584 6.04 57.33 20.47
C ASN A 584 7.40 58.01 20.14
N GLY A 585 7.47 58.78 19.05
CA GLY A 585 8.69 59.43 18.56
C GLY A 585 9.69 58.49 17.88
N ARG A 586 9.34 57.22 17.64
CA ARG A 586 10.23 56.20 17.07
C ARG A 586 9.91 55.89 15.62
N LEU A 587 10.88 55.35 14.89
CA LEU A 587 10.73 54.98 13.49
C LEU A 587 10.24 53.54 13.35
N ASN A 588 9.56 53.22 12.24
CA ASN A 588 9.15 51.85 11.95
C ASN A 588 10.33 50.87 11.81
N GLY A 589 11.53 51.38 11.52
CA GLY A 589 12.76 50.59 11.46
C GLY A 589 13.11 49.85 12.77
N ASP A 590 12.55 50.25 13.90
CA ASP A 590 12.76 49.57 15.19
C ASP A 590 12.11 48.17 15.22
N VAL A 591 11.04 47.98 14.45
CA VAL A 591 10.21 46.75 14.44
C VAL A 591 10.14 46.10 13.06
N LEU A 592 10.83 46.66 12.05
CA LEU A 592 10.85 46.14 10.69
C LEU A 592 12.25 45.66 10.33
N ARG A 593 12.39 44.37 10.00
CA ARG A 593 13.69 43.76 9.72
C ARG A 593 13.70 43.01 8.38
N PRO A 594 14.82 42.97 7.65
CA PRO A 594 14.96 42.08 6.50
C PRO A 594 14.73 40.62 6.92
N TRP A 595 13.97 39.87 6.13
CA TRP A 595 13.63 38.48 6.43
C TRP A 595 14.24 37.53 5.42
N ILE A 596 15.08 36.61 5.91
CA ILE A 596 15.77 35.63 5.09
C ILE A 596 15.59 34.26 5.74
N ASN A 597 15.05 33.31 4.97
CA ASN A 597 15.00 31.92 5.37
C ASN A 597 15.88 31.03 4.48
N GLY A 598 15.91 29.71 4.73
CA GLY A 598 16.71 28.77 3.94
C GLY A 598 16.43 28.79 2.42
N LEU A 599 15.22 29.16 1.98
CA LEU A 599 14.92 29.30 0.55
C LEU A 599 15.57 30.55 -0.05
N ASP A 600 15.62 31.65 0.68
CA ASP A 600 16.29 32.88 0.23
C ASP A 600 17.82 32.72 0.17
N VAL A 601 18.37 31.73 0.88
CA VAL A 601 19.79 31.35 0.81
C VAL A 601 20.08 30.44 -0.37
N THR A 602 19.21 29.45 -0.59
CA THR A 602 19.41 28.42 -1.63
C THR A 602 18.86 28.82 -3.00
N ARG A 603 18.05 29.88 -3.07
CA ARG A 603 17.43 30.40 -4.29
C ARG A 603 17.61 31.92 -4.38
N ARG A 604 17.00 32.55 -5.39
CA ARG A 604 16.99 34.02 -5.49
C ARG A 604 16.25 34.61 -4.27
N PRO A 605 16.86 35.57 -3.54
CA PRO A 605 16.23 36.22 -2.40
C PRO A 605 14.92 36.89 -2.81
N ARG A 606 13.88 36.73 -2.00
CA ARG A 606 12.53 37.23 -2.29
C ARG A 606 12.31 38.71 -1.93
N ASP A 607 13.33 39.37 -1.34
CA ASP A 607 13.23 40.75 -0.86
C ASP A 607 12.06 40.94 0.13
N MET A 608 11.98 40.04 1.11
CA MET A 608 10.94 40.05 2.15
C MET A 608 11.45 40.73 3.42
N TRP A 609 10.53 41.35 4.15
CA TRP A 609 10.77 41.93 5.46
C TRP A 609 9.79 41.31 6.46
N ILE A 610 10.12 41.38 7.75
CA ILE A 610 9.28 40.88 8.83
C ILE A 610 9.02 41.99 9.86
N ILE A 611 7.80 42.01 10.36
CA ILE A 611 7.39 42.83 11.49
C ILE A 611 7.69 42.04 12.76
N ASP A 612 8.67 42.49 13.55
CA ASP A 612 9.11 41.85 14.79
C ASP A 612 9.05 42.84 15.95
N PHE A 613 8.03 42.71 16.79
CA PHE A 613 7.89 43.47 18.04
C PHE A 613 8.72 42.88 19.19
N GLY A 614 9.45 41.80 18.97
CA GLY A 614 10.16 41.06 20.01
C GLY A 614 9.23 40.30 20.96
N TRP A 615 9.82 39.74 22.02
CA TRP A 615 9.10 38.88 22.98
C TRP A 615 8.71 39.57 24.29
N GLU A 616 9.14 40.82 24.50
CA GLU A 616 8.88 41.57 25.73
C GLU A 616 7.89 42.72 25.51
N MET A 617 7.86 43.30 24.30
CA MET A 617 7.04 44.47 23.97
C MET A 617 5.54 44.20 24.17
N THR A 618 4.91 45.01 25.00
CA THR A 618 3.48 44.92 25.30
C THR A 618 2.64 45.30 24.08
N GLN A 619 1.35 44.94 24.10
CA GLN A 619 0.44 45.29 22.99
C GLN A 619 0.32 46.81 22.83
N GLN A 620 0.32 47.54 23.96
CA GLN A 620 0.20 49.00 23.98
C GLN A 620 1.42 49.65 23.33
N GLU A 621 2.62 49.16 23.65
CA GLU A 621 3.86 49.65 23.03
C GLU A 621 3.93 49.32 21.54
N ALA A 622 3.52 48.11 21.16
CA ALA A 622 3.45 47.68 19.76
C ALA A 622 2.46 48.54 18.96
N ALA A 623 1.33 48.94 19.56
CA ALA A 623 0.30 49.75 18.92
C ALA A 623 0.76 51.15 18.52
N TYR A 624 1.83 51.67 19.12
CA TYR A 624 2.42 52.93 18.68
C TYR A 624 3.05 52.84 17.29
N TYR A 625 3.47 51.66 16.82
CA TYR A 625 3.95 51.50 15.45
C TYR A 625 2.76 51.33 14.50
N GLU A 626 2.13 52.43 14.10
CA GLU A 626 0.78 52.44 13.53
C GLU A 626 0.65 51.56 12.29
N GLN A 627 1.58 51.68 11.33
CA GLN A 627 1.54 50.92 10.09
C GLN A 627 1.86 49.42 10.31
N PRO A 628 2.99 49.04 10.96
CA PRO A 628 3.25 47.63 11.24
C PRO A 628 2.19 46.97 12.12
N PHE A 629 1.72 47.64 13.17
CA PHE A 629 0.70 47.10 14.07
C PHE A 629 -0.66 46.99 13.38
N GLY A 630 -1.03 47.98 12.58
CA GLY A 630 -2.23 47.93 11.74
C GLY A 630 -2.24 46.72 10.80
N TYR A 631 -1.09 46.43 10.18
CA TYR A 631 -0.95 45.25 9.32
C TYR A 631 -1.10 43.95 10.09
N VAL A 632 -0.41 43.79 11.23
CA VAL A 632 -0.52 42.57 12.06
C VAL A 632 -1.95 42.43 12.59
N ARG A 633 -2.63 43.53 12.95
CA ARG A 633 -4.04 43.51 13.35
C ARG A 633 -4.97 43.08 12.22
N ALA A 634 -4.72 43.49 10.99
CA ALA A 634 -5.55 43.11 9.85
C ALA A 634 -5.31 41.66 9.39
N ASN A 635 -4.05 41.21 9.38
CA ASN A 635 -3.64 39.98 8.70
C ASN A 635 -3.29 38.81 9.64
N VAL A 636 -2.93 39.08 10.90
CA VAL A 636 -2.52 38.06 11.86
C VAL A 636 -3.58 37.84 12.94
N TRP A 637 -4.13 38.92 13.51
CA TRP A 637 -5.10 38.84 14.61
C TRP A 637 -6.31 37.92 14.32
N PRO A 638 -6.96 37.95 13.13
CA PRO A 638 -8.11 37.09 12.87
C PRO A 638 -7.80 35.59 12.97
N ALA A 639 -6.60 35.18 12.56
CA ALA A 639 -6.15 33.78 12.65
C ALA A 639 -5.65 33.40 14.05
N ARG A 640 -5.19 34.38 14.85
CA ARG A 640 -4.68 34.17 16.21
C ARG A 640 -5.79 33.98 17.23
N THR A 641 -6.88 34.74 17.12
CA THR A 641 -7.99 34.71 18.08
C THR A 641 -8.71 33.37 18.11
N THR A 642 -8.70 32.64 17.00
CA THR A 642 -9.28 31.29 16.87
C THR A 642 -8.30 30.16 17.23
N ASN A 643 -7.06 30.48 17.62
CA ASN A 643 -6.03 29.47 17.86
C ASN A 643 -6.30 28.64 19.13
N ARG A 644 -6.05 27.33 19.09
CA ARG A 644 -6.26 26.44 20.25
C ARG A 644 -5.33 26.76 21.43
N ARG A 645 -4.12 27.28 21.19
CA ARG A 645 -3.16 27.62 22.25
C ARG A 645 -3.42 29.02 22.80
N GLU A 646 -3.77 29.09 24.08
CA GLU A 646 -4.16 30.35 24.74
C GLU A 646 -3.04 31.40 24.72
N ILE A 647 -1.77 30.99 24.79
CA ILE A 647 -0.63 31.91 24.72
C ILE A 647 -0.54 32.61 23.36
N TYR A 648 -0.94 31.95 22.27
CA TYR A 648 -0.93 32.54 20.91
C TYR A 648 -2.09 33.52 20.72
N LYS A 649 -3.23 33.29 21.38
CA LYS A 649 -4.34 34.25 21.44
C LYS A 649 -3.94 35.49 22.24
N LYS A 650 -3.39 35.27 23.44
CA LYS A 650 -3.02 36.32 24.38
C LYS A 650 -1.95 37.26 23.82
N PHE A 651 -0.93 36.72 23.15
CA PHE A 651 0.17 37.49 22.56
C PHE A 651 0.13 37.46 21.03
N TRP A 652 -1.05 37.70 20.45
CA TRP A 652 -1.29 37.58 19.01
C TRP A 652 -0.36 38.43 18.14
N TRP A 653 0.11 39.58 18.65
CA TRP A 653 1.03 40.49 17.96
C TRP A 653 2.49 40.04 18.02
N ARG A 654 2.81 38.97 18.76
CA ARG A 654 4.17 38.42 18.85
C ARG A 654 4.31 37.16 17.99
N HIS A 655 5.56 36.84 17.65
CA HIS A 655 5.91 35.56 17.06
C HIS A 655 5.64 34.41 18.05
N VAL A 656 5.30 33.22 17.54
CA VAL A 656 4.93 32.08 18.42
C VAL A 656 6.09 31.54 19.22
N GLU A 657 7.29 31.52 18.63
CA GLU A 657 8.50 31.03 19.26
C GLU A 657 9.64 32.00 18.97
N PRO A 658 9.76 33.09 19.75
CA PRO A 658 10.73 34.17 19.51
C PRO A 658 12.19 33.78 19.81
N ARG A 659 12.45 32.56 20.30
CA ARG A 659 13.78 32.01 20.64
C ARG A 659 14.72 33.01 21.37
N PRO A 660 14.39 33.51 22.58
CA PRO A 660 15.19 34.52 23.29
C PRO A 660 16.66 34.16 23.49
N GLY A 661 16.97 32.86 23.64
CA GLY A 661 18.35 32.39 23.79
C GLY A 661 19.24 32.69 22.58
N MET A 662 18.69 32.64 21.36
CA MET A 662 19.38 33.04 20.13
C MET A 662 19.71 34.53 20.17
N TRP A 663 18.73 35.36 20.52
CA TRP A 663 18.87 36.81 20.54
C TRP A 663 19.83 37.30 21.60
N ARG A 664 19.80 36.72 22.81
CA ARG A 664 20.75 37.04 23.88
C ARG A 664 22.18 36.77 23.41
N ARG A 665 22.41 35.64 22.74
CA ARG A 665 23.74 35.30 22.23
C ARG A 665 24.18 36.19 21.07
N SER A 666 23.27 36.55 20.17
CA SER A 666 23.57 37.47 19.06
C SER A 666 23.92 38.89 19.53
N ARG A 667 23.42 39.32 20.70
CA ARG A 667 23.77 40.62 21.29
C ARG A 667 25.14 40.61 21.96
N ASP A 668 25.54 39.48 22.56
CA ASP A 668 26.88 39.29 23.14
C ASP A 668 27.96 39.09 22.06
N ALA A 669 27.59 38.53 20.92
CA ALA A 669 28.49 38.25 19.82
C ALA A 669 28.50 39.45 18.85
N SER A 670 29.50 40.34 18.96
CA SER A 670 29.78 41.37 17.96
C SER A 670 30.28 40.74 16.64
N VAL A 671 29.47 39.89 16.01
CA VAL A 671 29.80 39.18 14.78
C VAL A 671 29.31 40.02 13.61
N ARG A 672 30.22 40.81 13.03
CA ARG A 672 30.05 41.38 11.70
C ARG A 672 30.14 40.25 10.68
N TRP A 673 29.02 39.89 10.05
CA TRP A 673 29.04 39.07 8.85
C TRP A 673 29.46 39.94 7.66
N SER A 674 30.75 40.00 7.34
CA SER A 674 31.24 40.56 6.07
C SER A 674 31.27 39.45 5.02
N ARG A 675 30.52 39.62 3.92
CA ARG A 675 30.74 38.81 2.70
C ARG A 675 32.11 39.15 2.09
N PRO A 676 32.97 38.18 1.74
CA PRO A 676 34.13 38.44 0.90
C PRO A 676 33.64 38.81 -0.51
N GLY A 677 33.93 40.02 -0.99
CA GLY A 677 33.68 40.44 -2.39
C GLY A 677 32.89 41.73 -2.61
N TRP A 678 32.40 42.40 -1.56
CA TRP A 678 31.86 43.77 -1.68
C TRP A 678 32.97 44.78 -1.34
N GLN A 679 33.76 45.17 -2.35
CA GLN A 679 34.56 46.39 -2.24
C GLN A 679 33.62 47.59 -2.31
N SER A 680 33.68 48.44 -1.29
CA SER A 680 32.95 49.70 -1.25
C SER A 680 33.53 50.67 -2.29
N THR A 681 32.75 51.05 -3.28
CA THR A 681 32.96 52.29 -4.01
C THR A 681 31.81 53.25 -3.69
N ALA A 682 32.19 54.32 -2.99
CA ALA A 682 31.58 55.65 -2.91
C ALA A 682 30.12 55.82 -2.40
N SER A 683 30.05 56.40 -1.19
CA SER A 683 29.11 57.45 -0.74
C SER A 683 27.59 57.19 -0.79
N SER A 684 27.04 56.70 0.31
CA SER A 684 25.69 57.06 0.83
C SER A 684 25.64 56.78 2.34
N PRO A 685 25.15 57.70 3.20
CA PRO A 685 25.12 57.50 4.64
C PRO A 685 23.86 56.74 5.08
N GLY A 686 24.03 55.75 5.96
CA GLY A 686 22.97 55.27 6.86
C GLY A 686 22.27 53.95 6.48
N LEU A 687 22.94 52.81 6.73
CA LEU A 687 22.28 51.52 6.97
C LEU A 687 23.00 50.81 8.13
N PRO A 688 22.32 50.37 9.20
CA PRO A 688 22.95 49.53 10.22
C PRO A 688 23.14 48.09 9.69
N PRO A 689 24.24 47.40 10.04
CA PRO A 689 24.55 46.08 9.51
C PRO A 689 24.04 44.99 10.48
N GLU A 690 22.82 44.51 10.30
CA GLU A 690 22.40 43.24 10.90
C GLU A 690 21.67 42.38 9.85
N LEU A 691 22.40 41.38 9.32
CA LEU A 691 21.90 40.38 8.37
C LEU A 691 21.66 39.08 9.14
N PHE A 692 20.41 38.68 9.29
CA PHE A 692 20.03 37.47 10.02
C PHE A 692 19.62 36.34 9.08
N LEU A 693 20.25 35.17 9.23
CA LEU A 693 19.94 33.94 8.49
C LEU A 693 19.12 33.01 9.37
N THR A 694 17.89 32.66 8.95
CA THR A 694 17.14 31.56 9.57
C THR A 694 17.13 30.32 8.67
N VAL A 695 17.86 29.28 9.06
CA VAL A 695 17.75 27.97 8.39
C VAL A 695 16.74 27.15 9.18
N ASN A 696 15.56 26.93 8.60
CA ASN A 696 14.64 25.89 9.08
C ASN A 696 15.20 24.54 8.66
N SER A 697 15.66 23.74 9.61
CA SER A 697 15.81 22.30 9.40
C SER A 697 14.41 21.69 9.39
N SER A 698 13.93 21.34 8.20
CA SER A 698 12.78 20.46 7.99
C SER A 698 13.07 19.05 8.46
#